data_AF-A0A8S3UAY7-F1
#
_entry.id   AF-A0A8S3UAY7-F1
#
_cell.length_a   1.000
_cell.length_b   1.000
_cell.length_c   1.000
_cell.angle_alpha   90.00
_cell.angle_beta   90.00
_cell.angle_gamma   90.00
#
_symmetry.space_group_name_H-M   'P 1'
#
loop_
_entity.id
_entity.type
_entity.pdbx_description
1 polymer ?
#
loop_
_entity_poly.entity_id
_entity_poly.type
_entity_poly.pdbx_seq_one_letter_code
_entity_poly.pdbx_strand_id
1 'polypeptide(L)'
;MAYPVRSESEQLNICENIMVGCKQIIQGEVGRLFPALVGCHAAFHHHKARFRNFSDIVHVWPECCEKVAKFQEHAEQEMMYLLTADEITLDLMGLHLLLKNLEPPSKDALNKPSSRKQWIRVLCDYRPVVERIFGFFRENEQGHDFSPRCTQAILTARYLWTRAIVLKLFIEHVCTDDSEVKRCMPLWVMLRTKADMKTLESLEKVEKFLKSCNKEVSSKIFGQQKCAHCEEPYTGTQETQPSPPVTLPCNHTICRRCFNETIISPDVTCPSCDQPFQKDFQPVEADQSENVLAYQDFRRRCNNFFMEVISQLCFAEGTPPSNDIVNKLLSYITVQTKKGQEVTKQLTIFDDCIDSTPVVRSFLLQHLMQTSGLEVHQHLENYFRRALRLIDPIATTSDQSHSLCHLVLQCMEDSCHQRYSEENKELIQAATEMLRNSCKKIQLEADHLLENMEHLSQTRFSLSVAANLMYKSFIEKTTKLNTKLKRLFEAVGKLCEECGSNWPRRYFIKYLCRCYGTDCYQTIRNECDMAMKRWITLPELQGNKKEECHDRFIVCGEGYTQMREAFVQAALNEDNKKLVNLLQTKKNKWKTETRFLLVVYREFTMNFLYEEAQQQFSQKVKQFLQRTLMNCNKIQNKESYFPTMPQDDLDLIKEALLASRPDDGSENPVFHRCPNGHLYVIGDCGRPTVVARCKAQNCGLEIGGQSHVLKAGNIKDHGVDTTDTGHILGRAKYRNLAPFPERSLKPVNCAIMKLLLHMAMYIGANNNAQKDLRSISTVLGKSVENVLILIHYLLAEIMNSRTQARIGERAEDDICLLKDKRSRETWEDNFNKRYIVPVLEKSEEIMNTVNNRIVNDKRLGNDPLLQLLYETDKPADILGTEYLSENPSVWQFRDRISVDHLMQTFVKSQQNCPVLQQFLEEEHFLRALRFVPGIIRLQKMLIQKYSRRLNRSEALGLTMDKILMEFQDTRSSEIQSCWNDFKQAWENVHQSLEGYGFPMNGNFVYLSKENCRRRMDERTSIACVLPSERDTGLCSYALLFFLLEKQNLFLQKYCQQSKINLWDDFGTGETKLLENNDKESFDNISSTFKQKLSEGQSDALYEILNNLPIEQLDYLSKMIFDCLLLTIDIPQKDEESVDMSKVRLKEAIESYLYDPHM
;
A
#
# COMPACT_ATOMS: atom_id res chain seq x y z
N MET A 1 32.05 22.82 -9.95
CA MET A 1 31.41 22.17 -11.11
C MET A 1 30.64 20.89 -10.76
N ALA A 2 31.16 19.97 -9.94
CA ALA A 2 30.45 18.73 -9.60
C ALA A 2 29.46 18.85 -8.43
N TYR A 3 29.61 19.85 -7.57
CA TYR A 3 28.70 20.20 -6.47
C TYR A 3 27.91 21.45 -6.86
N PRO A 4 26.56 21.43 -6.79
CA PRO A 4 25.74 22.62 -7.04
C PRO A 4 25.81 23.53 -5.80
N VAL A 5 26.35 24.74 -5.98
CA VAL A 5 26.49 25.74 -4.93
C VAL A 5 25.39 26.79 -5.09
N ARG A 6 24.80 27.25 -3.97
CA ARG A 6 23.69 28.21 -3.94
C ARG A 6 24.06 29.56 -3.31
N SER A 7 25.19 29.64 -2.62
CA SER A 7 25.70 30.88 -2.03
C SER A 7 27.23 30.87 -1.96
N GLU A 8 27.83 32.06 -1.89
CA GLU A 8 29.29 32.21 -1.72
C GLU A 8 29.78 31.56 -0.40
N SER A 9 29.00 31.67 0.67
CA SER A 9 29.28 31.03 1.96
C SER A 9 29.29 29.49 1.84
N GLU A 10 28.36 28.91 1.09
CA GLU A 10 28.37 27.46 0.80
C GLU A 10 29.61 27.06 -0.01
N GLN A 11 30.01 27.88 -0.98
CA GLN A 11 31.22 27.65 -1.77
C GLN A 11 32.47 27.56 -0.89
N LEU A 12 32.65 28.55 -0.01
CA LEU A 12 33.79 28.65 0.89
C LEU A 12 33.87 27.43 1.82
N ASN A 13 32.77 27.11 2.50
CA ASN A 13 32.68 25.95 3.40
C ASN A 13 33.05 24.62 2.71
N ILE A 14 32.56 24.41 1.48
CA ILE A 14 32.84 23.22 0.68
C ILE A 14 34.32 23.19 0.25
N CYS A 15 34.84 24.31 -0.24
CA CYS A 15 36.25 24.42 -0.65
C CYS A 15 37.20 24.13 0.52
N GLU A 16 36.96 24.69 1.70
CA GLU A 16 37.78 24.44 2.90
C GLU A 16 37.81 22.95 3.29
N ASN A 17 36.65 22.29 3.28
CA ASN A 17 36.56 20.87 3.60
C ASN A 17 37.19 19.97 2.52
N ILE A 18 37.05 20.31 1.23
CA ILE A 18 37.74 19.60 0.14
C ILE A 18 39.26 19.72 0.31
N MET A 19 39.77 20.88 0.74
CA MET A 19 41.20 21.07 0.99
C MET A 19 41.71 20.22 2.15
N VAL A 20 40.91 20.04 3.22
CA VAL A 20 41.23 19.12 4.31
C VAL A 20 41.26 17.66 3.82
N GLY A 21 40.23 17.21 3.10
CA GLY A 21 40.20 15.86 2.51
C GLY A 21 41.35 15.63 1.51
N CYS A 22 41.72 16.65 0.75
CA CYS A 22 42.86 16.60 -0.16
C CYS A 22 44.19 16.41 0.61
N LYS A 23 44.37 17.08 1.75
CA LYS A 23 45.55 16.91 2.61
C LYS A 23 45.65 15.49 3.17
N GLN A 24 44.53 14.90 3.57
CA GLN A 24 44.46 13.51 4.05
C GLN A 24 44.90 12.52 2.95
N ILE A 25 44.42 12.70 1.72
CA ILE A 25 44.70 11.78 0.60
C ILE A 25 46.14 11.93 0.09
N ILE A 26 46.68 13.14 0.05
CA ILE A 26 48.03 13.42 -0.48
C ILE A 26 49.14 13.30 0.58
N GLN A 27 48.81 13.11 1.87
CA GLN A 27 49.80 13.00 2.96
C GLN A 27 50.80 14.19 3.04
N GLY A 28 50.36 15.41 2.69
CA GLY A 28 51.13 16.64 2.89
C GLY A 28 51.95 17.17 1.70
N GLU A 29 52.00 16.52 0.53
CA GLU A 29 52.68 17.06 -0.67
C GLU A 29 51.86 18.10 -1.45
N VAL A 30 51.29 19.11 -0.77
CA VAL A 30 50.38 20.12 -1.38
C VAL A 30 51.15 21.20 -2.20
N GLY A 31 52.47 21.08 -2.32
CA GLY A 31 53.32 22.10 -2.97
C GLY A 31 53.31 22.13 -4.51
N ARG A 32 52.66 21.15 -5.18
CA ARG A 32 52.61 21.07 -6.66
C ARG A 32 51.16 21.11 -7.17
N LEU A 33 50.91 21.91 -8.22
CA LEU A 33 49.58 22.18 -8.76
C LEU A 33 48.83 20.92 -9.25
N PHE A 34 49.57 19.98 -9.86
CA PHE A 34 48.98 18.77 -10.46
C PHE A 34 48.54 17.72 -9.42
N PRO A 35 49.37 17.34 -8.41
CA PRO A 35 48.91 16.52 -7.28
C PRO A 35 47.72 17.13 -6.54
N ALA A 36 47.72 18.44 -6.30
CA ALA A 36 46.63 19.13 -5.62
C ALA A 36 45.29 19.01 -6.38
N LEU A 37 45.28 19.21 -7.70
CA LEU A 37 44.08 19.04 -8.53
C LEU A 37 43.55 17.60 -8.45
N VAL A 38 44.43 16.61 -8.63
CA VAL A 38 44.04 15.19 -8.56
C VAL A 38 43.51 14.82 -7.17
N GLY A 39 44.14 15.33 -6.10
CA GLY A 39 43.67 15.09 -4.74
C GLY A 39 42.36 15.80 -4.41
N CYS A 40 42.09 16.99 -4.95
CA CYS A 40 40.77 17.62 -4.82
C CYS A 40 39.67 16.74 -5.46
N HIS A 41 39.93 16.20 -6.65
CA HIS A 41 39.01 15.27 -7.30
C HIS A 41 38.85 13.96 -6.51
N ALA A 42 39.94 13.38 -6.02
CA ALA A 42 39.92 12.19 -5.20
C ALA A 42 39.16 12.42 -3.88
N ALA A 43 39.39 13.54 -3.20
CA ALA A 43 38.72 13.93 -1.96
C ALA A 43 37.22 14.13 -2.16
N PHE A 44 36.82 14.82 -3.24
CA PHE A 44 35.42 14.99 -3.58
C PHE A 44 34.73 13.65 -3.85
N HIS A 45 35.37 12.76 -4.61
CA HIS A 45 34.80 11.45 -4.92
C HIS A 45 34.74 10.52 -3.70
N HIS A 46 35.77 10.54 -2.85
CA HIS A 46 35.84 9.75 -1.62
C HIS A 46 34.79 10.20 -0.61
N HIS A 47 34.57 11.52 -0.45
CA HIS A 47 33.61 12.08 0.51
C HIS A 47 32.29 12.54 -0.11
N LYS A 48 31.97 12.08 -1.33
CA LYS A 48 30.79 12.53 -2.09
C LYS A 48 29.48 12.41 -1.31
N ALA A 49 29.32 11.32 -0.55
CA ALA A 49 28.13 11.10 0.26
C ALA A 49 27.98 12.13 1.40
N ARG A 50 29.09 12.51 2.05
CA ARG A 50 29.09 13.52 3.12
C ARG A 50 28.80 14.92 2.60
N PHE A 51 29.35 15.29 1.45
CA PHE A 51 28.98 16.55 0.79
C PHE A 51 27.49 16.58 0.41
N ARG A 52 26.96 15.46 -0.08
CA ARG A 52 25.52 15.34 -0.35
C ARG A 52 24.68 15.54 0.91
N ASN A 53 25.07 14.94 2.03
CA ASN A 53 24.39 15.13 3.32
C ASN A 53 24.33 16.62 3.70
N PHE A 54 25.43 17.36 3.54
CA PHE A 54 25.44 18.80 3.79
C PHE A 54 24.55 19.57 2.80
N SER A 55 24.56 19.20 1.52
CA SER A 55 23.67 19.81 0.52
C SER A 55 22.20 19.63 0.86
N ASP A 56 21.84 18.45 1.35
CA ASP A 56 20.48 18.12 1.78
C ASP A 56 20.09 18.97 3.02
N ILE A 57 21.04 19.25 3.95
CA ILE A 57 20.83 20.16 5.09
C ILE A 57 20.60 21.60 4.61
N VAL A 58 21.46 22.12 3.73
CA VAL A 58 21.33 23.48 3.17
C VAL A 58 20.01 23.63 2.41
N HIS A 59 19.49 22.55 1.82
CA HIS A 59 18.22 22.59 1.13
C HIS A 59 17.01 22.78 2.05
N VAL A 60 17.01 22.16 3.22
CA VAL A 60 15.93 22.36 4.21
C VAL A 60 16.17 23.58 5.10
N TRP A 61 17.42 24.06 5.19
CA TRP A 61 17.79 25.22 5.99
C TRP A 61 18.92 26.04 5.33
N PRO A 62 18.57 26.96 4.41
CA PRO A 62 19.56 27.76 3.66
C PRO A 62 20.49 28.62 4.53
N GLU A 63 20.00 29.12 5.68
CA GLU A 63 20.79 29.89 6.65
C GLU A 63 21.93 29.09 7.31
N CYS A 64 21.99 27.77 7.09
CA CYS A 64 22.99 26.89 7.69
C CYS A 64 24.42 27.34 7.35
N CYS A 65 24.68 27.80 6.12
CA CYS A 65 26.04 28.13 5.66
C CYS A 65 26.69 29.25 6.48
N GLU A 66 25.95 30.33 6.75
CA GLU A 66 26.45 31.44 7.57
C GLU A 66 26.64 31.04 9.04
N LYS A 67 25.73 30.22 9.56
CA LYS A 67 25.80 29.75 10.95
C LYS A 67 26.97 28.80 11.16
N VAL A 68 27.29 27.97 10.18
CA VAL A 68 28.49 27.09 10.19
C VAL A 68 29.77 27.91 10.25
N ALA A 69 29.89 28.96 9.42
CA ALA A 69 31.07 29.83 9.43
C ALA A 69 31.26 30.53 10.78
N LYS A 70 30.20 31.14 11.32
CA LYS A 70 30.23 31.79 12.64
C LYS A 70 30.55 30.81 13.77
N PHE A 71 29.99 29.60 13.70
CA PHE A 71 30.24 28.56 14.70
C PHE A 71 31.68 28.07 14.68
N GLN A 72 32.28 27.93 13.49
CA GLN A 72 33.69 27.56 13.33
C GLN A 72 34.64 28.57 14.01
N GLU A 73 34.30 29.86 14.00
CA GLU A 73 35.13 30.92 14.58
C GLU A 73 35.01 31.04 16.11
N HIS A 74 33.85 30.72 16.70
CA HIS A 74 33.53 31.11 18.09
C HIS A 74 33.28 29.94 19.06
N ALA A 75 33.24 28.68 18.60
CA ALA A 75 32.80 27.55 19.42
C ALA A 75 33.94 26.85 20.19
N GLU A 76 34.48 27.49 21.23
CA GLU A 76 35.56 26.92 22.07
C GLU A 76 35.13 25.67 22.87
N GLN A 77 33.84 25.54 23.22
CA GLN A 77 33.31 24.50 24.10
C GLN A 77 32.77 23.25 23.36
N GLU A 78 32.69 23.28 22.03
CA GLU A 78 32.11 22.21 21.20
C GLU A 78 33.09 21.72 20.13
N MET A 79 34.35 21.58 20.55
CA MET A 79 35.48 21.21 19.70
C MET A 79 35.29 19.93 18.89
N MET A 80 34.37 19.02 19.27
CA MET A 80 34.11 17.79 18.52
C MET A 80 33.44 17.98 17.16
N TYR A 81 32.81 19.14 16.90
CA TYR A 81 32.17 19.41 15.61
C TYR A 81 33.04 20.21 14.65
N LEU A 82 33.98 21.02 15.14
CA LEU A 82 34.76 21.97 14.32
C LEU A 82 35.63 21.31 13.25
N LEU A 83 35.77 21.94 12.09
CA LEU A 83 36.73 21.48 11.08
C LEU A 83 38.15 21.43 11.67
N THR A 84 38.86 20.32 11.49
CA THR A 84 40.28 20.17 11.88
C THR A 84 41.16 20.00 10.65
N ALA A 85 42.48 20.03 10.86
CA ALA A 85 43.45 19.77 9.79
C ALA A 85 43.36 18.34 9.23
N ASP A 86 42.80 17.41 10.00
CA ASP A 86 42.90 15.97 9.77
C ASP A 86 41.54 15.29 9.57
N GLU A 87 40.42 16.03 9.56
CA GLU A 87 39.09 15.43 9.44
C GLU A 87 38.04 16.41 8.89
N ILE A 88 37.27 15.97 7.89
CA ILE A 88 36.10 16.71 7.41
C ILE A 88 34.91 16.53 8.35
N THR A 89 34.24 17.62 8.74
CA THR A 89 33.11 17.60 9.70
C THR A 89 31.92 18.46 9.27
N LEU A 90 31.91 18.99 8.04
CA LEU A 90 30.90 19.94 7.57
C LEU A 90 29.46 19.45 7.69
N ASP A 91 29.18 18.21 7.29
CA ASP A 91 27.87 17.57 7.44
C ASP A 91 27.48 17.35 8.91
N LEU A 92 28.45 17.06 9.78
CA LEU A 92 28.23 16.93 11.23
C LEU A 92 27.94 18.27 11.91
N MET A 93 28.67 19.32 11.53
CA MET A 93 28.44 20.70 11.99
C MET A 93 27.04 21.17 11.56
N GLY A 94 26.73 20.99 10.27
CA GLY A 94 25.42 21.31 9.72
C GLY A 94 24.31 20.57 10.46
N LEU A 95 24.46 19.26 10.66
CA LEU A 95 23.48 18.46 11.40
C LEU A 95 23.32 18.93 12.85
N HIS A 96 24.42 19.21 13.55
CA HIS A 96 24.38 19.67 14.93
C HIS A 96 23.63 21.01 15.05
N LEU A 97 23.94 21.97 14.19
CA LEU A 97 23.29 23.27 14.18
C LEU A 97 21.81 23.17 13.78
N LEU A 98 21.49 22.32 12.81
CA LEU A 98 20.12 22.04 12.38
C LEU A 98 19.28 21.52 13.55
N LEU A 99 19.82 20.57 14.33
CA LEU A 99 19.15 20.01 15.50
C LEU A 99 19.06 21.01 16.65
N LYS A 100 20.08 21.85 16.85
CA LYS A 100 20.01 22.96 17.83
C LYS A 100 18.94 23.99 17.47
N ASN A 101 18.68 24.21 16.19
CA ASN A 101 17.60 25.10 15.75
C ASN A 101 16.20 24.59 16.15
N LEU A 102 16.05 23.30 16.49
CA LEU A 102 14.81 22.73 17.02
C LEU A 102 14.65 22.95 18.54
N GLU A 103 15.66 23.47 19.23
CA GLU A 103 15.55 23.76 20.66
C GLU A 103 14.58 24.92 20.92
N PRO A 104 13.53 24.74 21.73
CA PRO A 104 12.58 25.82 21.99
C PRO A 104 13.29 27.01 22.67
N PRO A 105 13.16 28.23 22.15
CA PRO A 105 13.98 29.38 22.57
C PRO A 105 13.61 29.92 23.96
N SER A 106 12.41 29.61 24.46
CA SER A 106 11.95 30.06 25.77
C SER A 106 11.00 29.05 26.42
N LYS A 107 10.76 29.22 27.72
CA LYS A 107 9.84 28.36 28.49
C LYS A 107 8.41 28.35 27.93
N ASP A 108 8.00 29.45 27.30
CA ASP A 108 6.65 29.66 26.80
C ASP A 108 6.50 29.52 25.28
N ALA A 109 7.60 29.22 24.58
CA ALA A 109 7.66 29.16 23.11
C ALA A 109 6.64 28.18 22.51
N LEU A 110 6.29 27.11 23.23
CA LEU A 110 5.36 26.07 22.78
C LEU A 110 4.03 26.08 23.54
N ASN A 111 3.68 27.17 24.23
CA ASN A 111 2.41 27.26 24.97
C ASN A 111 1.21 27.52 24.05
N LYS A 112 1.43 28.07 22.86
CA LYS A 112 0.37 28.39 21.90
C LYS A 112 0.21 27.26 20.87
N PRO A 113 -1.03 26.86 20.52
CA PRO A 113 -1.28 25.86 19.48
C PRO A 113 -0.62 26.17 18.13
N SER A 114 -0.64 27.43 17.70
CA SER A 114 0.00 27.87 16.45
C SER A 114 1.52 27.67 16.47
N SER A 115 2.18 28.03 17.56
CA SER A 115 3.62 27.83 17.75
C SER A 115 4.00 26.35 17.78
N ARG A 116 3.18 25.49 18.41
CA ARG A 116 3.36 24.03 18.38
C ARG A 116 3.27 23.47 16.95
N LYS A 117 2.26 23.90 16.18
CA LYS A 117 2.08 23.49 14.78
C LYS A 117 3.27 23.94 13.90
N GLN A 118 3.73 25.17 14.07
CA GLN A 118 4.91 25.68 13.35
C GLN A 118 6.19 24.89 13.70
N TRP A 119 6.42 24.60 14.98
CA TRP A 119 7.58 23.81 15.41
C TRP A 119 7.55 22.38 14.86
N ILE A 120 6.39 21.72 14.87
CA ILE A 120 6.21 20.39 14.26
C ILE A 120 6.49 20.45 12.76
N ARG A 121 6.03 21.49 12.06
CA ARG A 121 6.28 21.65 10.61
C ARG A 121 7.79 21.66 10.32
N VAL A 122 8.55 22.52 11.01
CA VAL A 122 10.02 22.59 10.86
C VAL A 122 10.69 21.24 11.15
N LEU A 123 10.25 20.54 12.20
CA LEU A 123 10.78 19.22 12.51
C LEU A 123 10.47 18.18 11.41
N CYS A 124 9.24 18.19 10.87
CA CYS A 124 8.84 17.34 9.76
C CYS A 124 9.66 17.61 8.50
N ASP A 125 10.02 18.87 8.23
CA ASP A 125 10.86 19.25 7.09
C ASP A 125 12.30 18.72 7.27
N TYR A 126 12.82 18.73 8.50
CA TYR A 126 14.18 18.26 8.79
C TYR A 126 14.30 16.73 8.83
N ARG A 127 13.22 16.03 9.21
CA ARG A 127 13.21 14.58 9.47
C ARG A 127 13.80 13.71 8.34
N PRO A 128 13.41 13.87 7.06
CA PRO A 128 13.92 13.01 5.98
C PRO A 128 15.43 13.16 5.73
N VAL A 129 15.98 14.34 6.05
CA VAL A 129 17.41 14.62 5.95
C VAL A 129 18.14 14.02 7.15
N VAL A 130 17.66 14.30 8.37
CA VAL A 130 18.28 13.81 9.61
C VAL A 130 18.33 12.28 9.66
N GLU A 131 17.21 11.59 9.38
CA GLU A 131 17.14 10.12 9.42
C GLU A 131 18.02 9.47 8.34
N ARG A 132 18.15 10.10 7.16
CA ARG A 132 19.04 9.63 6.09
C ARG A 132 20.50 9.74 6.48
N ILE A 133 20.89 10.85 7.13
CA ILE A 133 22.25 11.04 7.63
C ILE A 133 22.57 9.99 8.69
N PHE A 134 21.68 9.75 9.65
CA PHE A 134 21.87 8.68 10.63
C PHE A 134 21.97 7.30 10.00
N GLY A 135 21.14 7.00 8.98
CA GLY A 135 21.23 5.77 8.20
C GLY A 135 22.59 5.59 7.52
N PHE A 136 23.11 6.65 6.89
CA PHE A 136 24.43 6.65 6.25
C PHE A 136 25.56 6.33 7.24
N PHE A 137 25.58 6.96 8.42
CA PHE A 137 26.62 6.67 9.41
C PHE A 137 26.50 5.25 9.96
N ARG A 138 25.28 4.75 10.21
CA ARG A 138 25.05 3.39 10.70
C ARG A 138 25.55 2.30 9.74
N GLU A 139 25.30 2.43 8.45
CA GLU A 139 25.75 1.45 7.44
C GLU A 139 27.28 1.37 7.34
N ASN A 140 27.97 2.44 7.71
CA ASN A 140 29.42 2.56 7.61
C ASN A 140 30.15 2.50 8.97
N GLU A 141 29.43 2.32 10.10
CA GLU A 141 29.99 2.20 11.47
C GLU A 141 30.83 0.92 11.67
N GLN A 142 30.61 -0.13 10.87
CA GLN A 142 31.34 -1.41 10.98
C GLN A 142 32.64 -1.45 10.17
N GLY A 143 32.82 -0.54 9.20
CA GLY A 143 34.13 -0.24 8.61
C GLY A 143 34.83 0.78 9.49
N HIS A 144 36.12 0.63 9.77
CA HIS A 144 36.90 1.57 10.59
C HIS A 144 37.12 2.96 9.91
N ASP A 145 36.13 3.46 9.17
CA ASP A 145 36.23 4.62 8.26
C ASP A 145 35.96 5.96 8.97
N PHE A 146 35.47 5.97 10.22
CA PHE A 146 35.20 7.19 10.99
C PHE A 146 36.04 7.29 12.25
N SER A 147 36.45 8.52 12.61
CA SER A 147 37.14 8.76 13.87
C SER A 147 36.21 8.59 15.08
N PRO A 148 36.75 8.29 16.27
CA PRO A 148 35.97 8.26 17.51
C PRO A 148 35.21 9.56 17.78
N ARG A 149 35.75 10.68 17.28
CA ARG A 149 35.17 12.01 17.42
C ARG A 149 33.91 12.14 16.57
N CYS A 150 33.92 11.69 15.31
CA CYS A 150 32.72 11.63 14.47
C CYS A 150 31.64 10.76 15.09
N THR A 151 32.01 9.58 15.59
CA THR A 151 31.07 8.66 16.25
C THR A 151 30.42 9.30 17.48
N GLN A 152 31.19 10.00 18.31
CA GLN A 152 30.66 10.71 19.48
C GLN A 152 29.76 11.91 19.11
N ALA A 153 30.10 12.64 18.05
CA ALA A 153 29.30 13.74 17.51
C ALA A 153 27.93 13.23 17.02
N ILE A 154 27.91 12.13 16.26
CA ILE A 154 26.68 11.48 15.78
C ILE A 154 25.83 10.96 16.94
N LEU A 155 26.44 10.33 17.94
CA LEU A 155 25.72 9.85 19.12
C LEU A 155 25.01 11.00 19.86
N THR A 156 25.69 12.13 20.01
CA THR A 156 25.11 13.33 20.63
C THR A 156 23.96 13.91 19.80
N ALA A 157 24.11 13.94 18.47
CA ALA A 157 23.04 14.33 17.56
C ALA A 157 21.82 13.40 17.67
N ARG A 158 22.01 12.08 17.79
CA ARG A 158 20.91 11.12 18.01
C ARG A 158 20.15 11.42 19.30
N TYR A 159 20.82 11.80 20.39
CA TYR A 159 20.14 12.19 21.64
C TYR A 159 19.27 13.44 21.46
N LEU A 160 19.76 14.46 20.74
CA LEU A 160 18.97 15.66 20.43
C LEU A 160 17.75 15.32 19.57
N TRP A 161 17.92 14.45 18.58
CA TRP A 161 16.84 14.00 17.72
C TRP A 161 15.77 13.21 18.47
N THR A 162 16.18 12.23 19.29
CA THR A 162 15.27 11.46 20.16
C THR A 162 14.44 12.39 21.02
N ARG A 163 15.06 13.41 21.62
CA ARG A 163 14.38 14.40 22.44
C ARG A 163 13.33 15.20 21.66
N ALA A 164 13.63 15.58 20.41
CA ALA A 164 12.70 16.25 19.52
C ALA A 164 11.52 15.35 19.11
N ILE A 165 11.78 14.08 18.77
CA ILE A 165 10.71 13.13 18.44
C ILE A 165 9.79 12.88 19.63
N VAL A 166 10.34 12.67 20.83
CA VAL A 166 9.50 12.48 22.04
C VAL A 166 8.64 13.72 22.30
N LEU A 167 9.19 14.93 22.14
CA LEU A 167 8.40 16.15 22.30
C LEU A 167 7.32 16.30 21.22
N LYS A 168 7.62 15.98 19.96
CA LYS A 168 6.64 15.96 18.86
C LYS A 168 5.48 15.04 19.18
N LEU A 169 5.76 13.79 19.55
CA LEU A 169 4.74 12.80 19.89
C LEU A 169 3.90 13.27 21.09
N PHE A 170 4.53 13.89 22.09
CA PHE A 170 3.79 14.47 23.23
C PHE A 170 2.85 15.59 22.78
N ILE A 171 3.32 16.45 21.86
CA ILE A 171 2.52 17.53 21.31
C ILE A 171 1.29 16.97 20.56
N GLU A 172 1.50 16.01 19.67
CA GLU A 172 0.46 15.45 18.80
C GLU A 172 -0.61 14.67 19.58
N HIS A 173 -0.19 13.89 20.58
CA HIS A 173 -1.10 13.02 21.33
C HIS A 173 -1.72 13.71 22.55
N VAL A 174 -0.93 14.41 23.36
CA VAL A 174 -1.37 14.87 24.70
C VAL A 174 -1.77 16.35 24.70
N CYS A 175 -1.23 17.14 23.78
CA CYS A 175 -1.32 18.60 23.75
C CYS A 175 -2.31 19.09 22.68
N THR A 176 -3.58 18.68 22.77
CA THR A 176 -4.66 19.11 21.85
C THR A 176 -4.96 20.62 21.95
N ASP A 177 -5.73 21.16 21.00
CA ASP A 177 -6.06 22.59 20.95
C ASP A 177 -6.83 23.06 22.21
N ASP A 178 -7.62 22.17 22.83
CA ASP A 178 -8.35 22.39 24.10
C ASP A 178 -7.60 21.89 25.35
N SER A 179 -6.36 21.38 25.22
CA SER A 179 -5.68 20.76 26.36
C SER A 179 -5.12 21.78 27.36
N GLU A 180 -5.39 21.58 28.64
CA GLU A 180 -4.83 22.39 29.74
C GLU A 180 -3.35 22.08 30.07
N VAL A 181 -2.74 21.08 29.43
CA VAL A 181 -1.40 20.56 29.76
C VAL A 181 -0.31 21.31 28.99
N LYS A 182 0.23 22.38 29.59
CA LYS A 182 1.34 23.19 29.03
C LYS A 182 2.71 22.73 29.54
N ARG A 183 3.06 21.46 29.32
CA ARG A 183 4.28 20.84 29.89
C ARG A 183 5.35 20.40 28.88
N CYS A 184 5.37 21.04 27.71
CA CYS A 184 6.38 20.80 26.67
C CYS A 184 7.82 21.04 27.16
N MET A 185 8.07 22.19 27.80
CA MET A 185 9.43 22.54 28.26
C MET A 185 9.92 21.70 29.45
N PRO A 186 9.09 21.40 30.46
CA PRO A 186 9.44 20.41 31.48
C PRO A 186 9.87 19.05 30.91
N LEU A 187 9.21 18.55 29.86
CA LEU A 187 9.61 17.31 29.18
C LEU A 187 10.96 17.45 28.47
N TRP A 188 11.15 18.54 27.72
CA TRP A 188 12.42 18.85 27.04
C TRP A 188 13.60 18.89 28.01
N VAL A 189 13.43 19.58 29.15
CA VAL A 189 14.47 19.71 30.18
C VAL A 189 14.74 18.37 30.87
N MET A 190 13.69 17.58 31.15
CA MET A 190 13.84 16.27 31.79
C MET A 190 14.69 15.30 30.94
N LEU A 191 14.62 15.42 29.61
CA LEU A 191 15.37 14.63 28.65
C LEU A 191 16.70 15.27 28.22
N ARG A 192 17.21 16.28 28.94
CA ARG A 192 18.43 17.00 28.55
C ARG A 192 19.69 16.11 28.57
N THR A 193 19.75 15.13 29.48
CA THR A 193 20.89 14.23 29.65
C THR A 193 20.68 12.91 28.91
N LYS A 194 21.51 12.65 27.87
CA LYS A 194 21.59 11.39 27.11
C LYS A 194 20.23 10.73 26.84
N ALA A 195 19.37 11.40 26.06
CA ALA A 195 18.04 10.90 25.73
C ALA A 195 18.13 9.70 24.78
N ASP A 196 18.09 8.50 25.35
CA ASP A 196 18.12 7.24 24.62
C ASP A 196 17.02 6.31 25.13
N MET A 197 15.93 6.19 24.38
CA MET A 197 14.77 5.37 24.76
C MET A 197 15.06 3.86 24.77
N LYS A 198 16.27 3.43 24.37
CA LYS A 198 16.76 2.07 24.54
C LYS A 198 17.37 1.82 25.93
N THR A 199 17.44 2.83 26.79
CA THR A 199 17.92 2.76 28.17
C THR A 199 16.81 2.94 29.19
N LEU A 200 16.85 2.17 30.28
CA LEU A 200 15.84 2.22 31.36
C LEU A 200 15.71 3.62 31.95
N GLU A 201 16.83 4.31 32.16
CA GLU A 201 16.87 5.67 32.72
C GLU A 201 16.00 6.65 31.92
N SER A 202 16.11 6.64 30.59
CA SER A 202 15.37 7.57 29.73
C SER A 202 13.88 7.24 29.67
N LEU A 203 13.53 5.95 29.59
CA LEU A 203 12.12 5.53 29.56
C LEU A 203 11.42 5.86 30.90
N GLU A 204 12.09 5.65 32.03
CA GLU A 204 11.55 6.01 33.34
C GLU A 204 11.35 7.52 33.51
N LYS A 205 12.21 8.36 32.91
CA LYS A 205 11.99 9.81 32.90
C LYS A 205 10.66 10.15 32.24
N VAL A 206 10.37 9.55 31.08
CA VAL A 206 9.08 9.74 30.38
C VAL A 206 7.90 9.21 31.22
N GLU A 207 8.04 8.04 31.84
CA GLU A 207 7.01 7.47 32.74
C GLU A 207 6.71 8.41 33.93
N LYS A 208 7.75 8.86 34.64
CA LYS A 208 7.65 9.78 35.78
C LYS A 208 7.01 11.11 35.36
N PHE A 209 7.35 11.60 34.18
CA PHE A 209 6.73 12.80 33.61
C PHE A 209 5.22 12.63 33.37
N LEU A 210 4.80 11.53 32.74
CA LEU A 210 3.38 11.26 32.48
C LEU A 210 2.58 11.05 33.77
N LYS A 211 3.16 10.35 34.76
CA LYS A 211 2.57 10.20 36.10
C LYS A 211 2.38 11.55 36.79
N SER A 212 3.34 12.47 36.63
CA SER A 212 3.23 13.85 37.12
C SER A 212 2.13 14.64 36.40
N CYS A 213 1.99 14.50 35.09
CA CYS A 213 0.91 15.12 34.32
C CYS A 213 -0.47 14.58 34.75
N ASN A 214 -0.58 13.27 34.93
CA ASN A 214 -1.82 12.62 35.39
C ASN A 214 -2.28 13.14 36.75
N LYS A 215 -1.34 13.32 37.70
CA LYS A 215 -1.65 13.88 39.02
C LYS A 215 -2.17 15.33 38.94
N GLU A 216 -1.59 16.14 38.05
CA GLU A 216 -2.01 17.53 37.87
C GLU A 216 -3.41 17.62 37.24
N VAL A 217 -3.64 16.86 36.18
CA VAL A 217 -4.95 16.81 35.49
C VAL A 217 -6.02 16.25 36.43
N SER A 218 -5.73 15.18 37.18
CA SER A 218 -6.69 14.64 38.15
C SER A 218 -7.01 15.63 39.27
N SER A 219 -6.03 16.44 39.73
CA SER A 219 -6.27 17.48 40.74
C SER A 219 -7.18 18.58 40.21
N LYS A 220 -7.02 18.97 38.94
CA LYS A 220 -7.83 20.03 38.33
C LYS A 220 -9.26 19.56 38.04
N ILE A 221 -9.42 18.34 37.54
CA ILE A 221 -10.73 17.78 37.16
C ILE A 221 -11.55 17.37 38.40
N PHE A 222 -10.93 16.71 39.39
CA PHE A 222 -11.66 16.16 40.54
C PHE A 222 -11.49 16.96 41.85
N GLY A 223 -10.59 17.95 41.88
CA GLY A 223 -10.25 18.70 43.09
C GLY A 223 -9.54 17.83 44.12
N GLN A 224 -10.30 17.19 45.01
CA GLN A 224 -9.78 16.25 46.00
C GLN A 224 -9.42 14.93 45.31
N GLN A 225 -8.27 14.35 45.64
CA GLN A 225 -7.73 13.18 44.91
C GLN A 225 -8.32 11.83 45.35
N LYS A 226 -8.98 11.80 46.52
CA LYS A 226 -9.43 10.58 47.20
C LYS A 226 -10.78 10.78 47.87
N CYS A 227 -11.51 9.69 47.99
CA CYS A 227 -12.75 9.59 48.75
C CYS A 227 -12.52 9.98 50.22
N ALA A 228 -13.34 10.87 50.76
CA ALA A 228 -13.27 11.25 52.18
C ALA A 228 -13.70 10.12 53.15
N HIS A 229 -14.24 9.01 52.63
CA HIS A 229 -14.68 7.85 53.41
C HIS A 229 -13.77 6.63 53.23
N CYS A 230 -13.68 6.08 52.01
CA CYS A 230 -12.88 4.86 51.77
C CYS A 230 -11.41 5.13 51.45
N GLU A 231 -10.98 6.40 51.38
CA GLU A 231 -9.63 6.84 50.99
C GLU A 231 -9.15 6.38 49.59
N GLU A 232 -10.01 5.73 48.81
CA GLU A 232 -9.71 5.31 47.45
C GLU A 232 -9.65 6.52 46.49
N PRO A 233 -8.74 6.52 45.51
CA PRO A 233 -8.64 7.60 44.54
C PRO A 233 -9.83 7.61 43.57
N TYR A 234 -10.32 8.81 43.22
CA TYR A 234 -11.41 8.95 42.23
C TYR A 234 -10.99 8.57 40.81
N THR A 235 -9.68 8.48 40.56
CA THR A 235 -9.09 8.00 39.31
C THR A 235 -9.26 6.50 39.09
N GLY A 236 -9.92 5.79 40.02
CA GLY A 236 -10.08 4.34 40.01
C GLY A 236 -8.92 3.62 40.69
N THR A 237 -9.14 2.35 41.03
CA THR A 237 -8.13 1.42 41.57
C THR A 237 -7.95 0.25 40.60
N GLN A 238 -7.00 -0.67 40.89
CA GLN A 238 -6.82 -1.91 40.13
C GLN A 238 -8.11 -2.70 39.87
N GLU A 239 -9.14 -2.55 40.72
CA GLU A 239 -10.40 -3.29 40.68
C GLU A 239 -11.61 -2.40 40.29
N THR A 240 -11.45 -1.06 40.21
CA THR A 240 -12.57 -0.13 40.04
C THR A 240 -12.27 0.96 39.00
N GLN A 241 -13.21 1.20 38.09
CA GLN A 241 -13.09 2.29 37.10
C GLN A 241 -13.21 3.67 37.75
N PRO A 242 -12.66 4.73 37.14
CA PRO A 242 -12.88 6.10 37.58
C PRO A 242 -14.38 6.39 37.67
N SER A 243 -14.84 6.93 38.79
CA SER A 243 -16.25 7.26 39.01
C SER A 243 -16.39 8.72 39.45
N PRO A 244 -17.48 9.41 39.07
CA PRO A 244 -17.66 10.81 39.42
C PRO A 244 -17.76 10.96 40.95
N PRO A 245 -16.99 11.88 41.55
CA PRO A 245 -17.04 12.13 42.99
C PRO A 245 -18.36 12.82 43.37
N VAL A 246 -19.04 12.34 44.40
CA VAL A 246 -20.29 12.93 44.90
C VAL A 246 -20.00 13.88 46.05
N THR A 247 -20.31 15.17 45.87
CA THR A 247 -20.22 16.17 46.94
C THR A 247 -21.54 16.22 47.71
N LEU A 248 -21.50 15.91 49.01
CA LEU A 248 -22.64 15.96 49.91
C LEU A 248 -22.93 17.41 50.36
N PRO A 249 -24.12 17.72 50.90
CA PRO A 249 -24.46 19.07 51.40
C PRO A 249 -23.53 19.61 52.49
N CYS A 250 -22.81 18.74 53.19
CA CYS A 250 -21.77 19.08 54.17
C CYS A 250 -20.40 19.38 53.54
N ASN A 251 -20.31 19.49 52.20
CA ASN A 251 -19.11 19.66 51.39
C ASN A 251 -18.08 18.52 51.42
N HIS A 252 -18.36 17.40 52.11
CA HIS A 252 -17.55 16.20 51.97
C HIS A 252 -17.79 15.56 50.61
N THR A 253 -16.69 15.18 49.96
CA THR A 253 -16.72 14.52 48.65
C THR A 253 -16.41 13.03 48.85
N ILE A 254 -17.26 12.15 48.35
CA ILE A 254 -17.16 10.69 48.48
C ILE A 254 -17.31 9.99 47.12
N CYS A 255 -16.86 8.74 46.99
CA CYS A 255 -17.01 7.99 45.74
C CYS A 255 -18.44 7.48 45.55
N ARG A 256 -18.83 7.20 44.29
CA ARG A 256 -20.20 6.75 43.96
C ARG A 256 -20.58 5.45 44.67
N ARG A 257 -19.61 4.55 44.91
CA ARG A 257 -19.80 3.33 45.70
C ARG A 257 -20.22 3.65 47.14
N CYS A 258 -19.45 4.49 47.84
CA CYS A 258 -19.78 4.90 49.20
C CYS A 258 -21.11 5.65 49.26
N PHE A 259 -21.41 6.51 48.28
CA PHE A 259 -22.71 7.17 48.20
C PHE A 259 -23.88 6.18 48.07
N ASN A 260 -23.77 5.20 47.17
CA ASN A 260 -24.78 4.17 46.98
C ASN A 260 -24.97 3.31 48.24
N GLU A 261 -23.90 3.02 48.98
CA GLU A 261 -23.98 2.32 50.28
C GLU A 261 -24.67 3.19 51.35
N THR A 262 -24.37 4.49 51.39
CA THR A 262 -24.97 5.45 52.34
C THR A 262 -26.47 5.65 52.10
N ILE A 263 -26.93 5.76 50.84
CA ILE A 263 -28.34 6.08 50.54
C ILE A 263 -29.31 4.90 50.77
N ILE A 264 -28.79 3.67 50.81
CA ILE A 264 -29.56 2.45 51.12
C ILE A 264 -29.86 2.35 52.63
N SER A 265 -29.04 2.98 53.48
CA SER A 265 -29.20 2.95 54.94
C SER A 265 -30.49 3.66 55.42
N PRO A 266 -31.09 3.22 56.54
CA PRO A 266 -32.31 3.84 57.09
C PRO A 266 -32.06 5.28 57.57
N ASP A 267 -30.90 5.55 58.17
CA ASP A 267 -30.45 6.87 58.61
C ASP A 267 -29.42 7.41 57.62
N VAL A 268 -29.82 8.38 56.78
CA VAL A 268 -28.98 8.93 55.71
C VAL A 268 -28.07 10.02 56.28
N THR A 269 -26.89 9.63 56.76
CA THR A 269 -25.86 10.54 57.30
C THR A 269 -24.58 10.50 56.47
N CYS A 270 -23.85 11.63 56.45
CA CYS A 270 -22.54 11.69 55.83
C CYS A 270 -21.57 10.72 56.52
N PRO A 271 -20.93 9.79 55.81
CA PRO A 271 -20.08 8.78 56.44
C PRO A 271 -18.72 9.33 56.92
N SER A 272 -18.41 10.60 56.64
CA SER A 272 -17.19 11.28 57.11
C SER A 272 -17.42 12.20 58.31
N CYS A 273 -18.64 12.73 58.51
CA CYS A 273 -18.90 13.73 59.54
C CYS A 273 -20.27 13.60 60.25
N ASP A 274 -20.98 12.50 60.00
CA ASP A 274 -22.28 12.12 60.59
C ASP A 274 -23.42 13.15 60.43
N GLN A 275 -23.25 14.15 59.57
CA GLN A 275 -24.28 15.15 59.28
C GLN A 275 -25.43 14.52 58.45
N PRO A 276 -26.70 14.60 58.89
CA PRO A 276 -27.83 14.05 58.16
C PRO A 276 -28.11 14.83 56.87
N PHE A 277 -28.54 14.12 55.81
CA PHE A 277 -28.99 14.74 54.55
C PHE A 277 -30.26 14.07 54.00
N GLN A 278 -30.89 14.72 53.03
CA GLN A 278 -32.17 14.28 52.47
C GLN A 278 -32.02 12.98 51.64
N LYS A 279 -32.95 12.04 51.80
CA LYS A 279 -32.92 10.72 51.15
C LYS A 279 -33.20 10.77 49.64
N ASP A 280 -33.87 11.83 49.18
CA ASP A 280 -34.15 12.18 47.80
C ASP A 280 -33.06 13.06 47.16
N PHE A 281 -31.92 13.26 47.84
CA PHE A 281 -30.78 13.99 47.29
C PHE A 281 -30.30 13.37 45.97
N GLN A 282 -30.40 14.14 44.88
CA GLN A 282 -29.82 13.77 43.60
C GLN A 282 -28.48 14.49 43.41
N PRO A 283 -27.37 13.75 43.20
CA PRO A 283 -26.10 14.36 42.86
C PRO A 283 -26.20 15.09 41.52
N VAL A 284 -25.41 16.15 41.33
CA VAL A 284 -25.34 16.86 40.05
C VAL A 284 -24.55 16.00 39.05
N GLU A 285 -25.23 15.30 38.15
CA GLU A 285 -24.61 14.26 37.30
C GLU A 285 -23.99 14.77 35.99
N ALA A 286 -24.46 15.89 35.44
CA ALA A 286 -24.09 16.37 34.10
C ALA A 286 -22.60 16.79 33.99
N ASP A 287 -22.14 17.72 34.83
CA ASP A 287 -20.75 18.21 34.80
C ASP A 287 -19.72 17.15 35.24
N GLN A 288 -20.11 16.24 36.13
CA GLN A 288 -19.19 15.24 36.68
C GLN A 288 -18.93 14.09 35.71
N SER A 289 -19.91 13.77 34.84
CA SER A 289 -19.76 12.74 33.81
C SER A 289 -18.85 13.18 32.67
N GLU A 290 -18.98 14.44 32.23
CA GLU A 290 -18.08 15.03 31.22
C GLU A 290 -16.63 15.09 31.72
N ASN A 291 -16.42 15.43 32.99
CA ASN A 291 -15.12 15.44 33.65
C ASN A 291 -14.45 14.05 33.70
N VAL A 292 -15.22 12.99 33.99
CA VAL A 292 -14.72 11.61 33.95
C VAL A 292 -14.35 11.19 32.53
N LEU A 293 -15.16 11.54 31.52
CA LEU A 293 -14.86 11.25 30.11
C LEU A 293 -13.61 12.00 29.63
N ALA A 294 -13.48 13.29 29.96
CA ALA A 294 -12.30 14.09 29.65
C ALA A 294 -11.02 13.52 30.29
N TYR A 295 -11.12 13.02 31.53
CA TYR A 295 -10.02 12.34 32.22
C TYR A 295 -9.64 11.00 31.56
N GLN A 296 -10.63 10.17 31.19
CA GLN A 296 -10.40 8.92 30.46
C GLN A 296 -9.77 9.16 29.09
N ASP A 297 -10.24 10.18 28.37
CA ASP A 297 -9.68 10.60 27.09
C ASP A 297 -8.23 11.09 27.22
N PHE A 298 -7.91 11.85 28.28
CA PHE A 298 -6.53 12.22 28.60
C PHE A 298 -5.64 11.00 28.86
N ARG A 299 -6.10 10.02 29.65
CA ARG A 299 -5.34 8.78 29.91
C ARG A 299 -5.12 7.97 28.64
N ARG A 300 -6.16 7.85 27.79
CA ARG A 300 -6.06 7.20 26.47
C ARG A 300 -4.99 7.87 25.60
N ARG A 301 -4.97 9.19 25.54
CA ARG A 301 -3.98 9.97 24.79
C ARG A 301 -2.56 9.79 25.33
N CYS A 302 -2.37 9.77 26.66
CA CYS A 302 -1.08 9.45 27.27
C CYS A 302 -0.59 8.03 26.93
N ASN A 303 -1.51 7.05 26.89
CA ASN A 303 -1.17 5.69 26.50
C ASN A 303 -0.78 5.61 25.02
N ASN A 304 -1.53 6.25 24.11
CA ASN A 304 -1.18 6.31 22.69
C ASN A 304 0.21 6.93 22.47
N PHE A 305 0.49 8.05 23.13
CA PHE A 305 1.81 8.69 23.14
C PHE A 305 2.91 7.70 23.56
N PHE A 306 2.73 7.04 24.71
CA PHE A 306 3.75 6.14 25.25
C PHE A 306 3.97 4.91 24.36
N MET A 307 2.89 4.36 23.80
CA MET A 307 2.96 3.24 22.87
C MET A 307 3.67 3.61 21.57
N GLU A 308 3.46 4.81 21.05
CA GLU A 308 4.17 5.28 19.87
C GLU A 308 5.65 5.56 20.14
N VAL A 309 6.00 6.09 21.34
CA VAL A 309 7.40 6.21 21.79
C VAL A 309 8.09 4.84 21.83
N ILE A 310 7.43 3.82 22.40
CA ILE A 310 7.96 2.45 22.42
C ILE A 310 8.19 1.93 21.00
N SER A 311 7.18 2.05 20.13
CA SER A 311 7.24 1.55 18.76
C SER A 311 8.35 2.22 17.94
N GLN A 312 8.42 3.55 17.99
CA GLN A 312 9.31 4.34 17.11
C GLN A 312 10.74 4.47 17.64
N LEU A 313 10.95 4.42 18.97
CA LEU A 313 12.25 4.77 19.57
C LEU A 313 12.91 3.62 20.35
N CYS A 314 12.15 2.80 21.09
CA CYS A 314 12.74 1.65 21.81
C CYS A 314 13.18 0.54 20.84
N PHE A 315 12.40 0.29 19.79
CA PHE A 315 12.69 -0.73 18.77
C PHE A 315 13.25 -0.15 17.46
N ALA A 316 13.73 1.09 17.50
CA ALA A 316 14.25 1.80 16.32
C ALA A 316 15.50 1.13 15.72
N GLU A 317 15.76 1.39 14.44
CA GLU A 317 17.04 1.11 13.77
C GLU A 317 17.47 -0.36 13.70
N GLY A 318 16.59 -1.32 14.02
CA GLY A 318 16.89 -2.76 13.89
C GLY A 318 17.81 -3.33 14.97
N THR A 319 18.23 -2.54 15.96
CA THR A 319 18.99 -3.02 17.12
C THR A 319 18.07 -3.16 18.34
N PRO A 320 18.23 -4.23 19.14
CA PRO A 320 17.36 -4.48 20.29
C PRO A 320 17.54 -3.43 21.40
N PRO A 321 16.48 -3.12 22.16
CA PRO A 321 16.62 -2.33 23.39
C PRO A 321 17.38 -3.10 24.48
N SER A 322 17.82 -2.40 25.53
CA SER A 322 18.52 -3.07 26.64
C SER A 322 17.65 -4.12 27.34
N ASN A 323 18.30 -5.12 27.93
CA ASN A 323 17.64 -6.19 28.70
C ASN A 323 16.68 -5.63 29.78
N ASP A 324 17.08 -4.55 30.43
CA ASP A 324 16.28 -3.90 31.47
C ASP A 324 15.01 -3.25 30.89
N ILE A 325 15.08 -2.68 29.69
CA ILE A 325 13.91 -2.14 28.99
C ILE A 325 12.95 -3.25 28.62
N VAL A 326 13.43 -4.37 28.07
CA VAL A 326 12.55 -5.49 27.74
C VAL A 326 11.82 -5.97 28.99
N ASN A 327 12.55 -6.20 30.09
CA ASN A 327 11.94 -6.57 31.37
C ASN A 327 10.90 -5.55 31.87
N LYS A 328 11.20 -4.25 31.76
CA LYS A 328 10.27 -3.19 32.12
C LYS A 328 9.01 -3.19 31.25
N LEU A 329 9.14 -3.37 29.93
CA LEU A 329 8.01 -3.45 29.01
C LEU A 329 7.11 -4.64 29.32
N LEU A 330 7.71 -5.79 29.64
CA LEU A 330 6.98 -6.98 30.06
C LEU A 330 6.25 -6.75 31.40
N SER A 331 6.80 -5.96 32.32
CA SER A 331 6.15 -5.65 33.60
C SER A 331 4.85 -4.85 33.45
N TYR A 332 4.63 -4.16 32.33
CA TYR A 332 3.35 -3.46 32.08
C TYR A 332 2.23 -4.41 31.64
N ILE A 333 2.54 -5.67 31.32
CA ILE A 333 1.59 -6.66 30.84
C ILE A 333 1.05 -7.50 32.01
N THR A 334 1.81 -7.66 33.11
CA THR A 334 1.48 -8.56 34.22
C THR A 334 1.64 -7.88 35.58
N VAL A 335 0.69 -8.09 36.50
CA VAL A 335 0.69 -7.53 37.87
C VAL A 335 0.48 -8.65 38.88
N GLN A 336 1.21 -8.62 40.00
CA GLN A 336 0.94 -9.46 41.16
C GLN A 336 -0.14 -8.81 42.04
N THR A 337 -1.25 -9.52 42.23
CA THR A 337 -2.32 -9.11 43.15
C THR A 337 -1.85 -9.20 44.60
N LYS A 338 -2.59 -8.53 45.51
CA LYS A 338 -2.37 -8.61 46.97
C LYS A 338 -2.40 -10.04 47.53
N LYS A 339 -3.00 -10.99 46.81
CA LYS A 339 -3.06 -12.42 47.15
C LYS A 339 -1.92 -13.26 46.55
N GLY A 340 -0.96 -12.62 45.86
CA GLY A 340 0.18 -13.29 45.23
C GLY A 340 -0.11 -13.95 43.88
N GLN A 341 -1.31 -13.79 43.31
CA GLN A 341 -1.64 -14.27 41.96
C GLN A 341 -1.22 -13.26 40.90
N GLU A 342 -0.57 -13.71 39.83
CA GLU A 342 -0.25 -12.88 38.66
C GLU A 342 -1.44 -12.79 37.69
N VAL A 343 -1.79 -11.58 37.24
CA VAL A 343 -2.89 -11.30 36.29
C VAL A 343 -2.39 -10.37 35.18
N THR A 344 -3.01 -10.40 34.00
CA THR A 344 -2.66 -9.42 32.95
C THR A 344 -3.37 -8.08 33.18
N LYS A 345 -2.66 -7.01 32.84
CA LYS A 345 -3.12 -5.62 32.95
C LYS A 345 -3.20 -5.00 31.57
N GLN A 346 -4.12 -4.06 31.33
CA GLN A 346 -4.02 -3.19 30.14
C GLN A 346 -2.61 -2.60 30.03
N LEU A 347 -2.06 -2.55 28.81
CA LEU A 347 -0.71 -2.01 28.56
C LEU A 347 -0.77 -0.48 28.70
N THR A 348 -0.85 -0.04 29.94
CA THR A 348 -1.00 1.34 30.37
C THR A 348 0.06 1.67 31.40
N ILE A 349 0.58 2.88 31.32
CA ILE A 349 1.52 3.45 32.28
C ILE A 349 0.90 3.71 33.66
N PHE A 350 -0.43 3.67 33.75
CA PHE A 350 -1.21 3.94 34.97
C PHE A 350 -1.61 2.63 35.65
N ASP A 351 -1.42 2.52 36.97
CA ASP A 351 -1.41 1.27 37.75
C ASP A 351 -2.79 0.62 38.01
N ASP A 352 -3.86 1.16 37.39
CA ASP A 352 -5.25 0.98 37.86
C ASP A 352 -6.18 0.20 36.89
N CYS A 353 -5.65 -0.64 35.97
CA CYS A 353 -6.50 -1.29 34.94
C CYS A 353 -6.15 -2.77 34.72
N ILE A 354 -6.74 -3.69 35.49
CA ILE A 354 -6.57 -5.14 35.30
C ILE A 354 -7.53 -5.65 34.22
N ASP A 355 -7.07 -6.56 33.35
CA ASP A 355 -7.96 -7.24 32.41
C ASP A 355 -8.80 -8.28 33.17
N SER A 356 -10.11 -8.34 32.92
CA SER A 356 -10.99 -9.37 33.51
C SER A 356 -10.62 -10.80 33.10
N THR A 357 -9.82 -10.95 32.03
CA THR A 357 -9.30 -12.20 31.48
C THR A 357 -7.84 -12.01 31.02
N PRO A 358 -6.94 -12.99 31.23
CA PRO A 358 -5.56 -12.92 30.74
C PRO A 358 -5.49 -12.69 29.21
N VAL A 359 -4.90 -11.58 28.75
CA VAL A 359 -4.71 -11.27 27.31
C VAL A 359 -3.22 -11.17 26.96
N VAL A 360 -2.78 -11.99 26.00
CA VAL A 360 -1.43 -11.88 25.41
C VAL A 360 -1.43 -10.81 24.32
N ARG A 361 -0.57 -9.80 24.45
CA ARG A 361 -0.49 -8.67 23.49
C ARG A 361 0.54 -8.95 22.41
N SER A 362 0.06 -9.26 21.20
CA SER A 362 0.88 -9.54 20.01
C SER A 362 1.80 -8.39 19.59
N PHE A 363 1.47 -7.13 19.95
CA PHE A 363 2.25 -5.94 19.56
C PHE A 363 3.71 -5.97 20.05
N LEU A 364 3.95 -6.22 21.33
CA LEU A 364 5.31 -6.27 21.88
C LEU A 364 6.09 -7.49 21.37
N LEU A 365 5.40 -8.61 21.22
CA LEU A 365 5.91 -9.83 20.59
C LEU A 365 6.40 -9.56 19.16
N GLN A 366 5.58 -8.91 18.33
CA GLN A 366 5.93 -8.56 16.95
C GLN A 366 7.17 -7.65 16.89
N HIS A 367 7.23 -6.62 17.74
CA HIS A 367 8.38 -5.72 17.78
C HIS A 367 9.66 -6.39 18.31
N LEU A 368 9.56 -7.27 19.32
CA LEU A 368 10.69 -8.06 19.80
C LEU A 368 11.15 -9.09 18.75
N MET A 369 10.24 -9.73 18.01
CA MET A 369 10.60 -10.68 16.95
C MET A 369 11.19 -10.01 15.69
N GLN A 370 10.98 -8.70 15.53
CA GLN A 370 11.59 -7.92 14.44
C GLN A 370 13.05 -7.53 14.73
N THR A 371 13.49 -7.55 16.00
CA THR A 371 14.87 -7.20 16.35
C THR A 371 15.75 -8.45 16.38
N SER A 372 16.66 -8.56 15.42
CA SER A 372 17.51 -9.75 15.25
C SER A 372 18.67 -9.76 16.26
N GLY A 373 18.56 -10.54 17.34
CA GLY A 373 19.67 -10.78 18.26
C GLY A 373 19.47 -11.98 19.18
N LEU A 374 20.56 -12.69 19.50
CA LEU A 374 20.56 -13.79 20.49
C LEU A 374 20.04 -13.33 21.87
N GLU A 375 20.31 -12.08 22.24
CA GLU A 375 19.88 -11.48 23.51
C GLU A 375 18.36 -11.35 23.62
N VAL A 376 17.66 -11.14 22.49
CA VAL A 376 16.19 -11.03 22.46
C VAL A 376 15.51 -12.39 22.63
N HIS A 377 16.17 -13.46 22.18
CA HIS A 377 15.66 -14.83 22.27
C HIS A 377 15.45 -15.24 23.74
N GLN A 378 16.39 -14.90 24.63
CA GLN A 378 16.27 -15.20 26.06
C GLN A 378 15.10 -14.45 26.74
N HIS A 379 14.84 -13.21 26.32
CA HIS A 379 13.71 -12.44 26.85
C HIS A 379 12.36 -12.92 26.33
N LEU A 380 12.30 -13.26 25.04
CA LEU A 380 11.12 -13.88 24.44
C LEU A 380 10.81 -15.21 25.14
N GLU A 381 11.83 -15.99 25.48
CA GLU A 381 11.66 -17.25 26.20
C GLU A 381 11.13 -17.03 27.61
N ASN A 382 11.70 -16.07 28.36
CA ASN A 382 11.23 -15.70 29.69
C ASN A 382 9.79 -15.15 29.67
N TYR A 383 9.46 -14.31 28.69
CA TYR A 383 8.11 -13.80 28.48
C TYR A 383 7.13 -14.93 28.19
N PHE A 384 7.50 -15.82 27.27
CA PHE A 384 6.66 -16.91 26.83
C PHE A 384 6.39 -17.91 27.96
N ARG A 385 7.42 -18.27 28.73
CA ARG A 385 7.27 -19.10 29.95
C ARG A 385 6.37 -18.43 30.99
N ARG A 386 6.48 -17.11 31.19
CA ARG A 386 5.58 -16.36 32.07
C ARG A 386 4.14 -16.36 31.56
N ALA A 387 3.93 -16.12 30.27
CA ALA A 387 2.61 -16.15 29.65
C ALA A 387 1.94 -17.53 29.78
N LEU A 388 2.69 -18.61 29.58
CA LEU A 388 2.20 -19.96 29.82
C LEU A 388 1.81 -20.18 31.29
N ARG A 389 2.64 -19.74 32.26
CA ARG A 389 2.32 -19.83 33.70
C ARG A 389 1.08 -19.04 34.13
N LEU A 390 0.66 -18.03 33.38
CA LEU A 390 -0.59 -17.29 33.64
C LEU A 390 -1.84 -18.02 33.14
N ILE A 391 -1.67 -18.83 32.11
CA ILE A 391 -2.75 -19.60 31.46
C ILE A 391 -2.93 -20.95 32.16
N ASP A 392 -1.83 -21.56 32.62
CA ASP A 392 -1.80 -22.87 33.31
C ASP A 392 -2.53 -23.01 34.66
N PRO A 393 -2.72 -21.99 35.52
CA PRO A 393 -3.36 -22.18 36.82
C PRO A 393 -4.87 -22.45 36.70
N ILE A 394 -5.47 -22.13 35.55
CA ILE A 394 -6.86 -22.43 35.22
C ILE A 394 -6.85 -23.77 34.47
N ALA A 395 -6.71 -24.85 35.24
CA ALA A 395 -6.48 -26.24 34.80
C ALA A 395 -7.61 -26.88 33.97
N THR A 396 -8.40 -26.12 33.20
CA THR A 396 -9.57 -26.61 32.47
C THR A 396 -9.57 -26.34 30.96
N THR A 397 -8.59 -25.67 30.33
CA THR A 397 -8.56 -25.56 28.85
C THR A 397 -7.15 -25.55 28.25
N SER A 398 -6.68 -26.71 27.76
CA SER A 398 -5.45 -26.83 26.94
C SER A 398 -5.47 -25.98 25.65
N ASP A 399 -6.67 -25.56 25.21
CA ASP A 399 -6.89 -24.73 24.02
C ASP A 399 -6.23 -23.34 24.09
N GLN A 400 -6.12 -22.73 25.28
CA GLN A 400 -5.55 -21.38 25.40
C GLN A 400 -4.03 -21.38 25.23
N SER A 401 -3.35 -22.40 25.77
CA SER A 401 -1.90 -22.59 25.58
C SER A 401 -1.55 -22.90 24.13
N HIS A 402 -2.35 -23.72 23.43
CA HIS A 402 -2.19 -23.97 22.00
C HIS A 402 -2.44 -22.72 21.15
N SER A 403 -3.45 -21.92 21.50
CA SER A 403 -3.74 -20.65 20.82
C SER A 403 -2.58 -19.66 20.94
N LEU A 404 -1.97 -19.58 22.12
CA LEU A 404 -0.77 -18.78 22.36
C LEU A 404 0.43 -19.28 21.54
N CYS A 405 0.69 -20.59 21.55
CA CYS A 405 1.74 -21.20 20.72
C CYS A 405 1.54 -20.90 19.23
N HIS A 406 0.31 -20.99 18.74
CA HIS A 406 -0.04 -20.71 17.36
C HIS A 406 0.18 -19.23 17.01
N LEU A 407 -0.17 -18.29 17.90
CA LEU A 407 0.10 -16.87 17.71
C LEU A 407 1.60 -16.57 17.60
N VAL A 408 2.43 -17.15 18.47
CA VAL A 408 3.88 -16.96 18.45
C VAL A 408 4.49 -17.52 17.18
N LEU A 409 4.11 -18.75 16.82
CA LEU A 409 4.54 -19.40 15.59
C LEU A 409 4.20 -18.58 14.33
N GLN A 410 2.99 -18.01 14.28
CA GLN A 410 2.56 -17.12 13.20
C GLN A 410 3.41 -15.85 13.12
N CYS A 411 3.72 -15.23 14.26
CA CYS A 411 4.56 -14.02 14.26
C CYS A 411 6.01 -14.31 13.82
N MET A 412 6.56 -15.47 14.18
CA MET A 412 7.89 -15.91 13.73
C MET A 412 7.90 -16.21 12.21
N GLU A 413 6.84 -16.82 11.70
CA GLU A 413 6.65 -17.05 10.26
C GLU A 413 6.55 -15.72 9.49
N ASP A 414 5.79 -14.75 10.02
CA ASP A 414 5.67 -13.41 9.45
C ASP A 414 7.02 -12.67 9.43
N SER A 415 7.84 -12.82 10.48
CA SER A 415 9.21 -12.30 10.53
C SER A 415 10.11 -12.90 9.43
N CYS A 416 9.99 -14.21 9.16
CA CYS A 416 10.70 -14.86 8.05
C CYS A 416 10.28 -14.28 6.69
N HIS A 417 8.98 -14.07 6.48
CA HIS A 417 8.46 -13.45 5.25
C HIS A 417 8.94 -12.02 5.04
N GLN A 418 9.05 -11.24 6.11
CA GLN A 418 9.57 -9.88 6.06
C GLN A 418 11.06 -9.87 5.70
N ARG A 419 11.86 -10.78 6.27
CA ARG A 419 13.31 -10.87 6.04
C ARG A 419 13.67 -11.38 4.64
N TYR A 420 12.91 -12.34 4.13
CA TYR A 420 13.18 -13.01 2.86
C TYR A 420 12.01 -12.84 1.89
N SER A 421 11.94 -11.66 1.25
CA SER A 421 10.99 -11.37 0.17
C SER A 421 11.35 -12.08 -1.15
N GLU A 422 10.43 -12.15 -2.11
CA GLU A 422 10.71 -12.74 -3.44
C GLU A 422 11.86 -12.04 -4.20
N GLU A 423 12.10 -10.77 -3.91
CA GLU A 423 13.19 -9.97 -4.50
C GLU A 423 14.55 -10.27 -3.84
N ASN A 424 14.57 -10.97 -2.71
CA ASN A 424 15.79 -11.31 -1.99
C ASN A 424 16.57 -12.43 -2.73
N LYS A 425 17.80 -12.12 -3.15
CA LYS A 425 18.68 -13.04 -3.89
C LYS A 425 19.08 -14.29 -3.09
N GLU A 426 19.00 -14.23 -1.76
CA GLU A 426 19.37 -15.32 -0.85
C GLU A 426 18.18 -16.23 -0.48
N LEU A 427 16.95 -15.88 -0.87
CA LEU A 427 15.72 -16.59 -0.47
C LEU A 427 15.82 -18.11 -0.64
N ILE A 428 16.24 -18.58 -1.82
CA ILE A 428 16.33 -20.03 -2.11
C ILE A 428 17.39 -20.69 -1.22
N GLN A 429 18.51 -20.02 -0.99
CA GLN A 429 19.61 -20.56 -0.18
C GLN A 429 19.22 -20.62 1.30
N ALA A 430 18.60 -19.54 1.83
CA ALA A 430 18.09 -19.49 3.19
C ALA A 430 17.04 -20.58 3.43
N ALA A 431 16.02 -20.68 2.56
CA ALA A 431 14.98 -21.70 2.68
C ALA A 431 15.53 -23.13 2.62
N THR A 432 16.55 -23.37 1.76
CA THR A 432 17.21 -24.69 1.68
C THR A 432 17.92 -25.04 2.99
N GLU A 433 18.61 -24.09 3.60
CA GLU A 433 19.37 -24.32 4.83
C GLU A 433 18.43 -24.50 6.05
N MET A 434 17.37 -23.70 6.13
CA MET A 434 16.32 -23.84 7.13
C MET A 434 15.72 -25.26 7.10
N LEU A 435 15.34 -25.77 5.92
CA LEU A 435 14.81 -27.14 5.78
C LEU A 435 15.80 -28.23 6.22
N ARG A 436 17.09 -28.07 5.89
CA ARG A 436 18.13 -29.04 6.30
C ARG A 436 18.31 -29.09 7.80
N ASN A 437 18.23 -27.94 8.46
CA ASN A 437 18.32 -27.84 9.92
C ASN A 437 17.10 -28.45 10.60
N SER A 438 15.89 -28.20 10.07
CA SER A 438 14.64 -28.74 10.60
C SER A 438 14.59 -30.27 10.61
N CYS A 439 15.18 -30.92 9.61
CA CYS A 439 15.18 -32.38 9.49
C CYS A 439 15.79 -33.10 10.71
N LYS A 440 16.71 -32.44 11.43
CA LYS A 440 17.35 -32.99 12.64
C LYS A 440 16.63 -32.65 13.93
N LYS A 441 15.67 -31.72 13.89
CA LYS A 441 15.18 -30.99 15.07
C LYS A 441 13.67 -31.09 15.33
N ILE A 442 12.87 -31.59 14.38
CA ILE A 442 11.41 -31.73 14.54
C ILE A 442 10.98 -32.70 15.67
N GLN A 443 11.91 -33.54 16.15
CA GLN A 443 11.73 -34.47 17.26
C GLN A 443 12.28 -33.97 18.61
N LEU A 444 12.72 -32.71 18.71
CA LEU A 444 13.39 -32.21 19.93
C LEU A 444 12.46 -32.16 21.16
N GLU A 445 13.09 -32.42 22.31
CA GLU A 445 12.51 -32.51 23.65
C GLU A 445 11.79 -31.23 24.11
N ALA A 446 10.89 -31.40 25.07
CA ALA A 446 9.98 -30.38 25.60
C ALA A 446 10.66 -29.14 26.22
N ASP A 447 11.95 -29.24 26.58
CA ASP A 447 12.66 -28.23 27.37
C ASP A 447 13.00 -26.92 26.60
N HIS A 448 12.93 -26.92 25.26
CA HIS A 448 13.29 -25.77 24.41
C HIS A 448 12.14 -25.29 23.50
N LEU A 449 10.98 -25.02 24.09
CA LEU A 449 9.73 -24.70 23.38
C LEU A 449 9.83 -23.52 22.39
N LEU A 450 10.57 -22.45 22.71
CA LEU A 450 10.73 -21.30 21.80
C LEU A 450 11.60 -21.64 20.59
N GLU A 451 12.71 -22.35 20.81
CA GLU A 451 13.56 -22.84 19.73
C GLU A 451 12.77 -23.79 18.83
N ASN A 452 11.96 -24.69 19.40
CA ASN A 452 11.08 -25.59 18.65
C ASN A 452 10.09 -24.81 17.76
N MET A 453 9.47 -23.74 18.27
CA MET A 453 8.58 -22.89 17.47
C MET A 453 9.31 -22.15 16.37
N GLU A 454 10.53 -21.66 16.63
CA GLU A 454 11.34 -21.02 15.60
C GLU A 454 11.59 -21.99 14.46
N HIS A 455 12.04 -23.22 14.76
CA HIS A 455 12.27 -24.24 13.74
C HIS A 455 10.99 -24.62 12.98
N LEU A 456 9.86 -24.75 13.67
CA LEU A 456 8.57 -25.05 13.03
C LEU A 456 8.12 -23.91 12.10
N SER A 457 8.26 -22.65 12.52
CA SER A 457 7.92 -21.48 11.70
C SER A 457 8.83 -21.37 10.46
N GLN A 458 10.14 -21.59 10.63
CA GLN A 458 11.12 -21.62 9.53
C GLN A 458 10.82 -22.75 8.54
N THR A 459 10.37 -23.90 9.04
CA THR A 459 9.95 -25.05 8.22
C THR A 459 8.72 -24.69 7.39
N ARG A 460 7.65 -24.16 8.02
CA ARG A 460 6.43 -23.73 7.32
C ARG A 460 6.71 -22.67 6.26
N PHE A 461 7.51 -21.66 6.61
CA PHE A 461 7.99 -20.63 5.69
C PHE A 461 8.67 -21.27 4.47
N SER A 462 9.65 -22.16 4.70
CA SER A 462 10.46 -22.74 3.63
C SER A 462 9.66 -23.69 2.72
N LEU A 463 8.70 -24.44 3.30
CA LEU A 463 7.75 -25.25 2.54
C LEU A 463 6.84 -24.38 1.66
N SER A 464 6.41 -23.21 2.15
CA SER A 464 5.61 -22.25 1.37
C SER A 464 6.38 -21.72 0.16
N VAL A 465 7.68 -21.41 0.35
CA VAL A 465 8.59 -20.95 -0.71
C VAL A 465 8.81 -22.04 -1.75
N ALA A 466 9.05 -23.27 -1.29
CA ALA A 466 9.21 -24.42 -2.18
C ALA A 466 7.95 -24.67 -3.02
N ALA A 467 6.75 -24.61 -2.43
CA ALA A 467 5.49 -24.80 -3.13
C ALA A 467 5.29 -23.76 -4.25
N ASN A 468 5.58 -22.47 -3.96
CA ASN A 468 5.55 -21.39 -4.96
C ASN A 468 6.54 -21.63 -6.11
N LEU A 469 7.78 -22.00 -5.79
CA LEU A 469 8.81 -22.26 -6.80
C LEU A 469 8.51 -23.51 -7.62
N MET A 470 7.88 -24.54 -7.05
CA MET A 470 7.39 -25.71 -7.80
C MET A 470 6.30 -25.31 -8.78
N TYR A 471 5.32 -24.54 -8.33
CA TYR A 471 4.28 -24.01 -9.21
C TYR A 471 4.84 -23.19 -10.38
N LYS A 472 5.74 -22.23 -10.11
CA LYS A 472 6.40 -21.40 -11.14
C LYS A 472 7.22 -22.25 -12.13
N SER A 473 7.77 -23.39 -11.68
CA SER A 473 8.63 -24.25 -12.51
C SER A 473 7.85 -25.23 -13.38
N PHE A 474 6.87 -25.95 -12.81
CA PHE A 474 6.13 -27.01 -13.51
C PHE A 474 4.90 -26.48 -14.24
N ILE A 475 4.14 -25.57 -13.62
CA ILE A 475 2.86 -25.10 -14.16
C ILE A 475 3.03 -23.85 -15.02
N GLU A 476 3.58 -22.77 -14.45
CA GLU A 476 3.72 -21.51 -15.21
C GLU A 476 4.88 -21.53 -16.20
N LYS A 477 5.89 -22.38 -15.94
CA LYS A 477 7.13 -22.48 -16.72
C LYS A 477 7.85 -21.13 -16.84
N THR A 478 7.65 -20.25 -15.87
CA THR A 478 8.28 -18.92 -15.76
C THR A 478 9.69 -19.03 -15.16
N THR A 479 9.90 -20.03 -14.30
CA THR A 479 11.19 -20.31 -13.67
C THR A 479 11.77 -21.62 -14.19
N LYS A 480 13.00 -21.60 -14.71
CA LYS A 480 13.69 -22.83 -15.13
C LYS A 480 14.28 -23.56 -13.94
N LEU A 481 14.10 -24.88 -13.89
CA LEU A 481 14.75 -25.78 -12.94
C LEU A 481 16.28 -25.66 -13.04
N ASN A 482 16.89 -25.06 -12.02
CA ASN A 482 18.34 -24.93 -11.88
C ASN A 482 18.85 -25.76 -10.70
N THR A 483 20.18 -25.80 -10.51
CA THR A 483 20.81 -26.57 -9.43
C THR A 483 20.40 -26.11 -8.02
N LYS A 484 20.14 -24.82 -7.82
CA LYS A 484 19.66 -24.29 -6.53
C LYS A 484 18.25 -24.78 -6.20
N LEU A 485 17.34 -24.77 -7.18
CA LEU A 485 15.97 -25.26 -7.02
C LEU A 485 15.92 -26.77 -6.79
N LYS A 486 16.75 -27.54 -7.50
CA LYS A 486 16.87 -28.99 -7.25
C LYS A 486 17.29 -29.28 -5.82
N ARG A 487 18.31 -28.58 -5.31
CA ARG A 487 18.76 -28.70 -3.91
C ARG A 487 17.67 -28.34 -2.90
N LEU A 488 16.86 -27.33 -3.20
CA LEU A 488 15.71 -26.97 -2.36
C LEU A 488 14.69 -28.11 -2.32
N PHE A 489 14.30 -28.65 -3.48
CA PHE A 489 13.32 -29.74 -3.55
C PHE A 489 13.85 -31.05 -2.95
N GLU A 490 15.14 -31.34 -3.09
CA GLU A 490 15.81 -32.44 -2.39
C GLU A 490 15.73 -32.25 -0.86
N ALA A 491 15.92 -31.02 -0.35
CA ALA A 491 15.78 -30.73 1.07
C ALA A 491 14.34 -30.92 1.57
N VAL A 492 13.33 -30.54 0.77
CA VAL A 492 11.91 -30.82 1.07
C VAL A 492 11.65 -32.32 1.12
N GLY A 493 12.13 -33.06 0.13
CA GLY A 493 11.99 -34.52 0.08
C GLY A 493 12.60 -35.19 1.29
N LYS A 494 13.84 -34.81 1.63
CA LYS A 494 14.54 -35.30 2.82
C LYS A 494 13.77 -35.02 4.10
N LEU A 495 13.26 -33.81 4.27
CA LEU A 495 12.41 -33.45 5.41
C LEU A 495 11.16 -34.35 5.46
N CYS A 496 10.45 -34.51 4.36
CA CYS A 496 9.21 -35.28 4.29
C CYS A 496 9.41 -36.79 4.53
N GLU A 497 10.61 -37.33 4.29
CA GLU A 497 10.91 -38.76 4.40
C GLU A 497 11.66 -39.13 5.68
N GLU A 498 12.53 -38.25 6.20
CA GLU A 498 13.49 -38.59 7.26
C GLU A 498 13.19 -37.91 8.62
N CYS A 499 12.30 -36.91 8.70
CA CYS A 499 12.07 -36.18 9.97
C CYS A 499 11.21 -36.94 11.00
N GLY A 500 10.71 -38.13 10.66
CA GLY A 500 9.88 -38.97 11.52
C GLY A 500 8.47 -38.45 11.80
N SER A 501 8.03 -37.38 11.13
CA SER A 501 6.68 -36.83 11.21
C SER A 501 6.05 -36.73 9.81
N ASN A 502 4.76 -37.06 9.69
CA ASN A 502 4.01 -36.91 8.43
C ASN A 502 3.46 -35.48 8.23
N TRP A 503 3.48 -34.65 9.27
CA TRP A 503 2.90 -33.31 9.23
C TRP A 503 3.55 -32.34 8.25
N PRO A 504 4.89 -32.26 8.11
CA PRO A 504 5.51 -31.40 7.10
C PRO A 504 5.07 -31.74 5.68
N ARG A 505 4.92 -33.05 5.38
CA ARG A 505 4.42 -33.53 4.08
C ARG A 505 2.96 -33.14 3.87
N ARG A 506 2.11 -33.38 4.87
CA ARG A 506 0.69 -33.00 4.87
C ARG A 506 0.52 -31.48 4.69
N TYR A 507 1.27 -30.68 5.43
CA TYR A 507 1.28 -29.22 5.30
C TYR A 507 1.71 -28.76 3.91
N PHE A 508 2.79 -29.33 3.36
CA PHE A 508 3.27 -28.98 2.03
C PHE A 508 2.22 -29.22 0.94
N ILE A 509 1.60 -30.41 0.94
CA ILE A 509 0.56 -30.78 -0.03
C ILE A 509 -0.67 -29.90 0.15
N LYS A 510 -1.10 -29.69 1.40
CA LYS A 510 -2.20 -28.78 1.72
C LYS A 510 -1.93 -27.37 1.21
N TYR A 511 -0.74 -26.82 1.47
CA TYR A 511 -0.36 -25.49 1.00
C TYR A 511 -0.36 -25.39 -0.52
N LEU A 512 0.21 -26.38 -1.21
CA LEU A 512 0.24 -26.42 -2.68
C LEU A 512 -1.19 -26.46 -3.27
N CYS A 513 -2.06 -27.31 -2.74
CA CYS A 513 -3.45 -27.42 -3.20
C CYS A 513 -4.28 -26.18 -2.85
N ARG A 514 -4.14 -25.62 -1.65
CA ARG A 514 -4.88 -24.43 -1.23
C ARG A 514 -4.43 -23.19 -2.01
N CYS A 515 -3.14 -23.01 -2.28
CA CYS A 515 -2.67 -21.85 -3.06
C CYS A 515 -2.91 -22.00 -4.56
N TYR A 516 -2.70 -23.20 -5.13
CA TYR A 516 -2.60 -23.38 -6.58
C TYR A 516 -3.63 -24.35 -7.19
N GLY A 517 -4.47 -24.99 -6.37
CA GLY A 517 -5.50 -25.94 -6.77
C GLY A 517 -5.04 -27.41 -6.75
N THR A 518 -5.99 -28.33 -6.64
CA THR A 518 -5.73 -29.79 -6.63
C THR A 518 -5.24 -30.31 -7.99
N ASP A 519 -5.74 -29.74 -9.09
CA ASP A 519 -5.26 -30.04 -10.46
C ASP A 519 -3.77 -29.72 -10.63
N CYS A 520 -3.28 -28.66 -9.98
CA CYS A 520 -1.86 -28.29 -9.96
C CYS A 520 -1.03 -29.37 -9.27
N TYR A 521 -1.46 -29.82 -8.09
CA TYR A 521 -0.81 -30.92 -7.36
C TYR A 521 -0.74 -32.20 -8.20
N GLN A 522 -1.85 -32.59 -8.85
CA GLN A 522 -1.89 -33.77 -9.70
C GLN A 522 -0.95 -33.65 -10.91
N THR A 523 -0.94 -32.49 -11.57
CA THR A 523 -0.04 -32.22 -12.71
C THR A 523 1.42 -32.34 -12.28
N ILE A 524 1.79 -31.71 -11.16
CA ILE A 524 3.15 -31.79 -10.60
C ILE A 524 3.52 -33.24 -10.27
N ARG A 525 2.64 -33.99 -9.58
CA ARG A 525 2.84 -35.40 -9.22
C ARG A 525 3.04 -36.31 -10.45
N ASN A 526 2.48 -35.93 -11.59
CA ASN A 526 2.59 -36.68 -12.84
C ASN A 526 3.81 -36.28 -13.69
N GLU A 527 4.19 -35.01 -13.68
CA GLU A 527 5.32 -34.49 -14.47
C GLU A 527 6.68 -34.57 -13.76
N CYS A 528 6.70 -34.74 -12.43
CA CYS A 528 7.94 -34.79 -11.66
C CYS A 528 8.71 -36.10 -11.83
N ASP A 529 10.00 -36.08 -11.47
CA ASP A 529 10.81 -37.30 -11.42
C ASP A 529 10.33 -38.28 -10.33
N MET A 530 10.81 -39.53 -10.42
CA MET A 530 10.40 -40.60 -9.49
C MET A 530 10.78 -40.32 -8.04
N ALA A 531 11.89 -39.61 -7.78
CA ALA A 531 12.32 -39.27 -6.44
C ALA A 531 11.34 -38.25 -5.82
N MET A 532 10.97 -37.22 -6.58
CA MET A 532 9.97 -36.23 -6.18
C MET A 532 8.58 -36.84 -6.00
N LYS A 533 8.19 -37.75 -6.90
CA LYS A 533 6.90 -38.43 -6.86
C LYS A 533 6.70 -39.22 -5.57
N ARG A 534 7.78 -39.78 -5.01
CA ARG A 534 7.75 -40.57 -3.77
C ARG A 534 7.32 -39.73 -2.57
N TRP A 535 7.96 -38.60 -2.32
CA TRP A 535 7.70 -37.79 -1.13
C TRP A 535 6.50 -36.84 -1.29
N ILE A 536 6.13 -36.46 -2.52
CA ILE A 536 4.93 -35.64 -2.79
C ILE A 536 3.62 -36.45 -2.71
N THR A 537 3.70 -37.78 -2.67
CA THR A 537 2.54 -38.67 -2.53
C THR A 537 2.29 -38.97 -1.05
N LEU A 538 1.05 -38.79 -0.59
CA LEU A 538 0.64 -39.23 0.74
C LEU A 538 0.60 -40.77 0.80
N PRO A 539 1.16 -41.40 1.83
CA PRO A 539 1.08 -42.86 2.00
C PRO A 539 -0.36 -43.39 1.97
N GLU A 540 -1.31 -42.63 2.52
CA GLU A 540 -2.74 -42.95 2.57
C GLU A 540 -3.41 -42.96 1.18
N LEU A 541 -2.80 -42.28 0.19
CA LEU A 541 -3.25 -42.25 -1.20
C LEU A 541 -2.66 -43.38 -2.06
N GLN A 542 -1.75 -44.21 -1.52
CA GLN A 542 -1.09 -45.27 -2.30
C GLN A 542 -1.96 -46.52 -2.53
N GLY A 543 -3.15 -46.61 -1.92
CA GLY A 543 -4.07 -47.75 -2.04
C GLY A 543 -5.45 -47.47 -2.65
N ASN A 544 -5.88 -46.21 -2.78
CA ASN A 544 -7.21 -45.88 -3.33
C ASN A 544 -7.17 -45.78 -4.86
N LYS A 545 -7.77 -46.77 -5.54
CA LYS A 545 -7.91 -46.78 -7.01
C LYS A 545 -8.93 -45.77 -7.57
N LYS A 546 -9.66 -45.03 -6.72
CA LYS A 546 -10.67 -44.06 -7.16
C LYS A 546 -10.44 -42.72 -6.47
N GLU A 547 -9.60 -41.87 -7.05
CA GLU A 547 -9.55 -40.44 -6.69
C GLU A 547 -10.89 -39.82 -7.11
N GLU A 548 -11.77 -39.46 -6.17
CA GLU A 548 -13.03 -38.79 -6.50
C GLU A 548 -12.79 -37.30 -6.75
N CYS A 549 -13.19 -36.79 -7.92
CA CYS A 549 -13.12 -35.35 -8.22
C CYS A 549 -14.09 -34.57 -7.31
N HIS A 550 -13.76 -33.33 -6.92
CA HIS A 550 -14.64 -32.46 -6.11
C HIS A 550 -16.02 -32.28 -6.76
N ASP A 551 -17.11 -32.66 -6.08
CA ASP A 551 -18.48 -32.31 -6.50
C ASP A 551 -18.85 -30.90 -6.04
N ARG A 552 -18.51 -29.91 -6.87
CA ARG A 552 -18.79 -28.49 -6.60
C ARG A 552 -20.29 -28.13 -6.73
N PHE A 553 -21.14 -29.03 -7.23
CA PHE A 553 -22.59 -28.78 -7.34
C PHE A 553 -23.34 -28.96 -6.02
N ILE A 554 -22.67 -29.46 -4.97
CA ILE A 554 -23.19 -29.53 -3.59
C ILE A 554 -23.69 -28.17 -3.08
N VAL A 555 -23.18 -27.06 -3.63
CA VAL A 555 -23.69 -25.70 -3.37
C VAL A 555 -25.20 -25.55 -3.62
N CYS A 556 -25.78 -26.36 -4.53
CA CYS A 556 -27.21 -26.36 -4.85
C CYS A 556 -28.11 -26.88 -3.72
N GLY A 557 -27.51 -27.38 -2.64
CA GLY A 557 -28.15 -27.82 -1.41
C GLY A 557 -28.65 -29.26 -1.45
N GLU A 558 -29.33 -29.67 -0.38
CA GLU A 558 -29.77 -31.05 -0.15
C GLU A 558 -30.63 -31.63 -1.28
N GLY A 559 -31.43 -30.79 -1.95
CA GLY A 559 -32.23 -31.22 -3.09
C GLY A 559 -31.41 -31.73 -4.28
N TYR A 560 -30.17 -31.25 -4.46
CA TYR A 560 -29.23 -31.82 -5.43
C TYR A 560 -28.65 -33.15 -4.91
N THR A 561 -28.16 -33.19 -3.68
CA THR A 561 -27.53 -34.39 -3.10
C THR A 561 -28.50 -35.58 -3.05
N GLN A 562 -29.75 -35.36 -2.64
CA GLN A 562 -30.79 -36.40 -2.64
C GLN A 562 -31.09 -36.92 -4.05
N MET A 563 -31.07 -36.04 -5.06
CA MET A 563 -31.29 -36.40 -6.45
C MET A 563 -30.10 -37.18 -7.04
N ARG A 564 -28.88 -36.79 -6.69
CA ARG A 564 -27.63 -37.49 -7.05
C ARG A 564 -27.63 -38.91 -6.48
N GLU A 565 -27.92 -39.05 -5.19
CA GLU A 565 -28.02 -40.35 -4.52
C GLU A 565 -29.13 -41.22 -5.13
N ALA A 566 -30.32 -40.66 -5.37
CA ALA A 566 -31.42 -41.40 -6.00
C ALA A 566 -31.09 -41.83 -7.43
N PHE A 567 -30.38 -41.00 -8.19
CA PHE A 567 -29.91 -41.33 -9.54
C PHE A 567 -28.92 -42.48 -9.53
N VAL A 568 -27.93 -42.46 -8.64
CA VAL A 568 -26.94 -43.54 -8.56
C VAL A 568 -27.56 -44.84 -8.07
N GLN A 569 -28.46 -44.79 -7.09
CA GLN A 569 -29.19 -45.98 -6.65
C GLN A 569 -30.05 -46.57 -7.76
N ALA A 570 -30.72 -45.74 -8.56
CA ALA A 570 -31.48 -46.18 -9.73
C ALA A 570 -30.58 -46.77 -10.83
N ALA A 571 -29.35 -46.26 -11.00
CA ALA A 571 -28.38 -46.79 -11.95
C ALA A 571 -27.78 -48.12 -11.51
N LEU A 572 -27.59 -48.35 -10.20
CA LEU A 572 -27.00 -49.57 -9.64
C LEU A 572 -28.01 -50.70 -9.43
N ASN A 573 -29.23 -50.38 -8.97
CA ASN A 573 -30.21 -51.38 -8.50
C ASN A 573 -31.47 -51.48 -9.39
N GLU A 574 -31.53 -50.74 -10.50
CA GLU A 574 -32.69 -50.62 -11.42
C GLU A 574 -34.01 -50.10 -10.79
N ASP A 575 -34.05 -49.77 -9.49
CA ASP A 575 -35.21 -49.13 -8.84
C ASP A 575 -35.17 -47.60 -8.97
N ASN A 576 -36.02 -47.07 -9.84
CA ASN A 576 -36.10 -45.63 -10.13
C ASN A 576 -37.22 -44.90 -9.37
N LYS A 577 -37.99 -45.56 -8.49
CA LYS A 577 -39.18 -44.95 -7.86
C LYS A 577 -38.87 -43.67 -7.09
N LYS A 578 -37.78 -43.66 -6.31
CA LYS A 578 -37.34 -42.49 -5.53
C LYS A 578 -36.94 -41.33 -6.44
N LEU A 579 -36.24 -41.62 -7.55
CA LEU A 579 -35.85 -40.62 -8.55
C LEU A 579 -37.07 -40.05 -9.27
N VAL A 580 -38.00 -40.91 -9.71
CA VAL A 580 -39.25 -40.51 -10.37
C VAL A 580 -40.09 -39.60 -9.47
N ASN A 581 -40.21 -39.93 -8.18
CA ASN A 581 -40.92 -39.10 -7.21
C ASN A 581 -40.28 -37.70 -7.05
N LEU A 582 -38.95 -37.61 -7.01
CA LEU A 582 -38.23 -36.32 -6.94
C LEU A 582 -38.43 -35.49 -8.22
N LEU A 583 -38.48 -36.13 -9.39
CA LEU A 583 -38.71 -35.48 -10.69
C LEU A 583 -40.16 -35.02 -10.89
N GLN A 584 -41.14 -35.69 -10.28
CA GLN A 584 -42.56 -35.37 -10.40
C GLN A 584 -43.01 -34.16 -9.53
N THR A 585 -42.09 -33.55 -8.78
CA THR A 585 -42.39 -32.39 -7.93
C THR A 585 -42.86 -31.19 -8.76
N LYS A 586 -44.12 -30.75 -8.60
CA LYS A 586 -44.73 -29.65 -9.41
C LYS A 586 -44.24 -28.24 -9.05
N LYS A 587 -43.64 -28.02 -7.88
CA LYS A 587 -43.08 -26.71 -7.48
C LYS A 587 -41.69 -26.53 -8.11
N ASN A 588 -41.49 -25.42 -8.83
CA ASN A 588 -40.20 -25.01 -9.42
C ASN A 588 -39.58 -26.05 -10.40
N LYS A 589 -40.38 -26.53 -11.38
CA LYS A 589 -39.98 -27.55 -12.38
C LYS A 589 -38.58 -27.35 -12.98
N TRP A 590 -38.24 -26.12 -13.37
CA TRP A 590 -36.92 -25.79 -13.93
C TRP A 590 -35.76 -25.95 -12.94
N LYS A 591 -35.98 -25.75 -11.62
CA LYS A 591 -34.95 -26.03 -10.59
C LYS A 591 -34.67 -27.53 -10.51
N THR A 592 -35.74 -28.33 -10.55
CA THR A 592 -35.67 -29.80 -10.55
C THR A 592 -34.96 -30.29 -11.82
N GLU A 593 -35.31 -29.76 -12.99
CA GLU A 593 -34.65 -30.08 -14.27
C GLU A 593 -33.18 -29.68 -14.29
N THR A 594 -32.84 -28.48 -13.82
CA THR A 594 -31.44 -28.00 -13.78
C THR A 594 -30.60 -28.87 -12.84
N ARG A 595 -31.10 -29.16 -11.63
CA ARG A 595 -30.43 -30.08 -10.69
C ARG A 595 -30.24 -31.46 -11.31
N PHE A 596 -31.24 -31.98 -12.00
CA PHE A 596 -31.15 -33.26 -12.68
C PHE A 596 -30.08 -33.25 -13.78
N LEU A 597 -30.02 -32.18 -14.59
CA LEU A 597 -28.96 -32.01 -15.59
C LEU A 597 -27.57 -31.95 -14.96
N LEU A 598 -27.40 -31.28 -13.82
CA LEU A 598 -26.14 -31.26 -13.07
C LEU A 598 -25.77 -32.66 -12.57
N VAL A 599 -26.73 -33.41 -12.03
CA VAL A 599 -26.53 -34.81 -11.60
C VAL A 599 -26.12 -35.69 -12.78
N VAL A 600 -26.84 -35.60 -13.89
CA VAL A 600 -26.53 -36.36 -15.11
C VAL A 600 -25.15 -35.98 -15.62
N TYR A 601 -24.83 -34.70 -15.74
CA TYR A 601 -23.51 -34.25 -16.17
C TYR A 601 -22.41 -34.78 -15.24
N ARG A 602 -22.59 -34.63 -13.92
CA ARG A 602 -21.63 -35.09 -12.91
C ARG A 602 -21.38 -36.59 -13.02
N GLU A 603 -22.42 -37.40 -12.93
CA GLU A 603 -22.26 -38.86 -12.88
C GLU A 603 -21.83 -39.40 -14.26
N PHE A 604 -22.28 -38.78 -15.35
CA PHE A 604 -21.90 -39.20 -16.71
C PHE A 604 -20.47 -38.80 -17.06
N THR A 605 -20.01 -37.60 -16.71
CA THR A 605 -18.61 -37.17 -16.97
C THR A 605 -17.61 -37.95 -16.14
N MET A 606 -17.94 -38.29 -14.89
CA MET A 606 -17.10 -39.15 -14.06
C MET A 606 -16.86 -40.55 -14.66
N ASN A 607 -17.81 -41.11 -15.43
CA ASN A 607 -17.61 -42.40 -16.09
C ASN A 607 -16.59 -42.37 -17.24
N PHE A 608 -16.26 -41.20 -17.80
CA PHE A 608 -15.20 -41.09 -18.81
C PHE A 608 -13.80 -41.02 -18.21
N LEU A 609 -13.69 -40.81 -16.89
CA LEU A 609 -12.42 -40.75 -16.17
C LEU A 609 -11.91 -42.13 -15.70
N TYR A 610 -12.76 -43.17 -15.69
CA TYR A 610 -12.39 -44.53 -15.25
C TYR A 610 -12.68 -45.59 -16.34
N GLU A 611 -11.66 -46.32 -16.79
CA GLU A 611 -11.75 -47.32 -17.87
C GLU A 611 -12.73 -48.47 -17.57
N GLU A 612 -12.87 -48.88 -16.29
CA GLU A 612 -13.76 -49.98 -15.88
C GLU A 612 -15.27 -49.59 -15.89
N ALA A 613 -15.60 -48.29 -15.83
CA ALA A 613 -16.99 -47.80 -15.79
C ALA A 613 -17.62 -47.59 -17.18
N GLN A 614 -16.83 -47.68 -18.26
CA GLN A 614 -17.31 -47.49 -19.64
C GLN A 614 -18.33 -48.54 -20.09
N GLN A 615 -18.46 -49.67 -19.38
CA GLN A 615 -19.34 -50.78 -19.72
C GLN A 615 -20.75 -50.73 -19.09
N GLN A 616 -21.05 -49.78 -18.19
CA GLN A 616 -22.30 -49.78 -17.40
C GLN A 616 -23.36 -48.73 -17.77
N PHE A 617 -23.30 -48.13 -18.97
CA PHE A 617 -24.38 -47.25 -19.45
C PHE A 617 -25.02 -47.75 -20.73
N SER A 618 -26.33 -48.01 -20.68
CA SER A 618 -27.10 -48.51 -21.82
C SER A 618 -27.02 -47.56 -23.02
N GLN A 619 -26.96 -48.13 -24.22
CA GLN A 619 -26.92 -47.41 -25.50
C GLN A 619 -28.10 -46.41 -25.67
N LYS A 620 -29.20 -46.62 -24.92
CA LYS A 620 -30.37 -45.72 -24.86
C LYS A 620 -30.06 -44.35 -24.22
N VAL A 621 -29.21 -44.27 -23.19
CA VAL A 621 -28.85 -43.00 -22.55
C VAL A 621 -27.96 -42.16 -23.47
N LYS A 622 -27.03 -42.80 -24.18
CA LYS A 622 -26.19 -42.15 -25.22
C LYS A 622 -27.05 -41.58 -26.36
N GLN A 623 -28.07 -42.33 -26.81
CA GLN A 623 -29.01 -41.87 -27.84
C GLN A 623 -29.94 -40.73 -27.37
N PHE A 624 -30.37 -40.76 -26.10
CA PHE A 624 -31.17 -39.69 -25.48
C PHE A 624 -30.39 -38.37 -25.38
N LEU A 625 -29.12 -38.43 -24.94
CA LEU A 625 -28.22 -37.27 -24.88
C LEU A 625 -27.90 -36.74 -26.28
N GLN A 626 -27.64 -37.61 -27.27
CA GLN A 626 -27.41 -37.19 -28.66
C GLN A 626 -28.63 -36.47 -29.27
N ARG A 627 -29.86 -36.91 -29.00
CA ARG A 627 -31.08 -36.20 -29.47
C ARG A 627 -31.31 -34.87 -28.75
N THR A 628 -30.90 -34.76 -27.49
CA THR A 628 -31.13 -33.57 -26.67
C THR A 628 -30.08 -32.48 -26.90
N LEU A 629 -28.83 -32.85 -27.19
CA LEU A 629 -27.71 -31.93 -27.47
C LEU A 629 -27.73 -31.33 -28.89
N MET A 630 -28.55 -31.86 -29.81
CA MET A 630 -28.64 -31.39 -31.20
C MET A 630 -29.49 -30.11 -31.39
N ASN A 631 -30.07 -29.54 -30.34
CA ASN A 631 -30.96 -28.36 -30.41
C ASN A 631 -30.45 -27.11 -29.66
N CYS A 632 -29.16 -27.00 -29.36
CA CYS A 632 -28.60 -25.74 -28.87
C CYS A 632 -28.39 -24.77 -30.05
N ASN A 633 -29.33 -23.83 -30.22
CA ASN A 633 -29.16 -22.70 -31.12
C ASN A 633 -27.88 -21.94 -30.72
N LYS A 634 -26.93 -21.83 -31.65
CA LYS A 634 -25.77 -20.93 -31.50
C LYS A 634 -26.32 -19.51 -31.38
N ILE A 635 -26.04 -18.83 -30.28
CA ILE A 635 -26.29 -17.39 -30.17
C ILE A 635 -25.29 -16.70 -31.09
N GLN A 636 -25.73 -16.33 -32.29
CA GLN A 636 -25.01 -15.44 -33.19
C GLN A 636 -25.32 -13.99 -32.80
N ASN A 637 -24.66 -13.46 -31.77
CA ASN A 637 -24.68 -12.01 -31.50
C ASN A 637 -23.28 -11.44 -31.76
N LYS A 638 -23.03 -11.04 -33.02
CA LYS A 638 -21.81 -10.32 -33.42
C LYS A 638 -21.93 -8.80 -33.23
N GLU A 639 -23.12 -8.28 -32.93
CA GLU A 639 -23.44 -6.83 -32.92
C GLU A 639 -23.97 -6.34 -31.56
N SER A 640 -23.58 -6.96 -30.44
CA SER A 640 -24.00 -6.56 -29.08
C SER A 640 -22.83 -6.03 -28.25
N TYR A 641 -23.10 -5.07 -27.34
CA TYR A 641 -22.11 -4.57 -26.40
C TYR A 641 -21.96 -5.53 -25.22
N PHE A 642 -20.83 -6.26 -25.17
CA PHE A 642 -20.59 -7.19 -24.09
C PHE A 642 -20.29 -6.46 -22.77
N PRO A 643 -20.75 -7.01 -21.62
CA PRO A 643 -20.41 -6.49 -20.31
C PRO A 643 -18.90 -6.49 -20.09
N THR A 644 -18.38 -5.55 -19.30
CA THR A 644 -16.98 -5.44 -18.88
C THR A 644 -15.97 -5.25 -20.03
N MET A 645 -16.45 -4.79 -21.19
CA MET A 645 -15.61 -4.31 -22.30
C MET A 645 -15.31 -2.80 -22.15
N PRO A 646 -14.10 -2.35 -22.53
CA PRO A 646 -13.74 -0.93 -22.58
C PRO A 646 -14.72 -0.12 -23.44
N GLN A 647 -14.88 1.16 -23.12
CA GLN A 647 -15.74 2.10 -23.84
C GLN A 647 -14.95 3.39 -24.16
N ASP A 648 -15.31 4.05 -25.27
CA ASP A 648 -14.82 5.39 -25.60
C ASP A 648 -15.58 6.45 -24.78
N ASP A 649 -14.86 7.25 -24.00
CA ASP A 649 -15.41 8.26 -23.07
C ASP A 649 -15.74 9.60 -23.75
N LEU A 650 -15.61 9.69 -25.07
CA LEU A 650 -15.89 10.91 -25.85
C LEU A 650 -17.33 11.43 -25.63
N ASP A 651 -18.30 10.55 -25.43
CA ASP A 651 -19.70 10.92 -25.19
C ASP A 651 -19.92 11.50 -23.77
N LEU A 652 -19.18 11.00 -22.77
CA LEU A 652 -19.16 11.56 -21.41
C LEU A 652 -18.52 12.96 -21.39
N ILE A 653 -17.47 13.18 -22.20
CA ILE A 653 -16.85 14.50 -22.38
C ILE A 653 -17.84 15.48 -23.03
N LYS A 654 -18.65 15.03 -23.99
CA LYS A 654 -19.71 15.84 -24.61
C LYS A 654 -20.80 16.21 -23.61
N GLU A 655 -21.27 15.25 -22.82
CA GLU A 655 -22.26 15.49 -21.76
C GLU A 655 -21.73 16.42 -20.66
N ALA A 656 -20.46 16.28 -20.25
CA ALA A 656 -19.82 17.15 -19.29
C ALA A 656 -19.66 18.60 -19.82
N LEU A 657 -19.30 18.76 -21.11
CA LEU A 657 -19.25 20.08 -21.76
C LEU A 657 -20.63 20.73 -21.90
N LEU A 658 -21.68 19.94 -22.16
CA LEU A 658 -23.07 20.40 -22.17
C LEU A 658 -23.57 20.77 -20.77
N ALA A 659 -23.13 20.06 -19.72
CA ALA A 659 -23.49 20.32 -18.33
C ALA A 659 -22.74 21.52 -17.71
N SER A 660 -21.57 21.89 -18.25
CA SER A 660 -20.72 23.00 -17.77
C SER A 660 -21.16 24.38 -18.30
N ARG A 661 -22.40 24.50 -18.81
CA ARG A 661 -22.86 25.63 -19.59
C ARG A 661 -23.48 26.74 -18.70
N PRO A 662 -23.24 28.04 -18.99
CA PRO A 662 -24.01 29.15 -18.44
C PRO A 662 -25.43 29.23 -19.03
N ASP A 663 -26.42 29.56 -18.18
CA ASP A 663 -27.86 29.56 -18.47
C ASP A 663 -28.32 30.79 -19.30
N ASP A 664 -27.62 31.08 -20.40
CA ASP A 664 -27.71 32.33 -21.16
C ASP A 664 -28.43 32.25 -22.52
N GLY A 665 -28.94 31.07 -22.91
CA GLY A 665 -29.72 30.89 -24.14
C GLY A 665 -28.94 30.66 -25.45
N SER A 666 -27.60 30.54 -25.43
CA SER A 666 -26.78 30.02 -26.55
C SER A 666 -27.25 28.63 -27.11
N GLU A 667 -27.07 28.33 -28.40
CA GLU A 667 -27.37 26.98 -28.94
C GLU A 667 -26.26 25.97 -28.56
N ASN A 668 -26.55 24.67 -28.61
CA ASN A 668 -25.61 23.62 -28.19
C ASN A 668 -24.33 23.59 -29.06
N PRO A 669 -23.13 23.39 -28.46
CA PRO A 669 -21.89 23.23 -29.22
C PRO A 669 -21.97 22.04 -30.18
N VAL A 670 -21.55 22.24 -31.42
CA VAL A 670 -21.58 21.22 -32.48
C VAL A 670 -20.15 20.81 -32.83
N PHE A 671 -19.93 19.49 -32.88
CA PHE A 671 -18.65 18.90 -33.25
C PHE A 671 -18.54 18.76 -34.78
N HIS A 672 -17.34 18.97 -35.30
CA HIS A 672 -17.01 18.90 -36.71
C HIS A 672 -15.67 18.17 -36.91
N ARG A 673 -15.43 17.63 -38.11
CA ARG A 673 -14.13 17.09 -38.53
C ARG A 673 -13.57 17.85 -39.71
N CYS A 674 -12.27 18.09 -39.67
CA CYS A 674 -11.54 18.64 -40.80
C CYS A 674 -11.47 17.61 -41.95
N PRO A 675 -11.00 17.99 -43.16
CA PRO A 675 -10.89 17.05 -44.28
C PRO A 675 -9.98 15.83 -44.01
N ASN A 676 -9.07 15.93 -43.03
CA ASN A 676 -8.22 14.82 -42.57
C ASN A 676 -8.80 14.04 -41.36
N GLY A 677 -10.04 14.31 -40.94
CA GLY A 677 -10.73 13.54 -39.90
C GLY A 677 -10.53 13.99 -38.45
N HIS A 678 -9.69 15.00 -38.18
CA HIS A 678 -9.47 15.55 -36.83
C HIS A 678 -10.68 16.35 -36.31
N LEU A 679 -11.03 16.13 -35.05
CA LEU A 679 -12.20 16.71 -34.38
C LEU A 679 -11.96 18.17 -33.94
N TYR A 680 -12.97 19.03 -34.10
CA TYR A 680 -13.03 20.40 -33.57
C TYR A 680 -14.46 20.78 -33.20
N VAL A 681 -14.64 21.83 -32.37
CA VAL A 681 -15.95 22.26 -31.84
C VAL A 681 -16.30 23.67 -32.30
N ILE A 682 -17.58 23.92 -32.53
CA ILE A 682 -18.16 25.25 -32.75
C ILE A 682 -19.22 25.50 -31.66
N GLY A 683 -18.99 26.50 -30.80
CA GLY A 683 -19.81 26.79 -29.61
C GLY A 683 -21.06 27.62 -29.91
N ASP A 684 -20.90 28.93 -30.04
CA ASP A 684 -21.92 30.00 -29.88
C ASP A 684 -23.27 29.82 -30.62
N CYS A 685 -23.30 29.05 -31.71
CA CYS A 685 -24.55 28.65 -32.39
C CYS A 685 -24.46 27.29 -33.09
N GLY A 686 -23.38 26.52 -32.86
CA GLY A 686 -23.12 25.28 -33.60
C GLY A 686 -22.97 25.41 -35.12
N ARG A 687 -22.93 26.65 -35.66
CA ARG A 687 -22.78 26.94 -37.09
C ARG A 687 -21.49 27.71 -37.36
N PRO A 688 -20.81 27.43 -38.47
CA PRO A 688 -19.53 28.04 -38.77
C PRO A 688 -19.68 29.52 -39.18
N THR A 689 -19.16 30.42 -38.34
CA THR A 689 -19.08 31.86 -38.59
C THR A 689 -17.65 32.33 -38.85
N VAL A 690 -16.67 31.53 -38.43
CA VAL A 690 -15.23 31.81 -38.55
C VAL A 690 -14.52 30.64 -39.24
N VAL A 691 -13.54 30.96 -40.08
CA VAL A 691 -12.59 30.00 -40.65
C VAL A 691 -11.32 30.02 -39.80
N ALA A 692 -10.89 28.85 -39.36
CA ALA A 692 -9.63 28.64 -38.65
C ALA A 692 -8.79 27.58 -39.38
N ARG A 693 -7.57 27.30 -38.89
CA ARG A 693 -6.76 26.17 -39.39
C ARG A 693 -6.82 25.01 -38.40
N CYS A 694 -6.87 23.78 -38.93
CA CYS A 694 -6.83 22.57 -38.13
C CYS A 694 -5.52 22.51 -37.34
N LYS A 695 -5.63 22.55 -36.01
CA LYS A 695 -4.49 22.54 -35.09
C LYS A 695 -3.83 21.16 -34.91
N ALA A 696 -4.38 20.11 -35.53
CA ALA A 696 -3.77 18.78 -35.52
C ALA A 696 -2.46 18.78 -36.33
N GLN A 697 -1.43 18.14 -35.79
CA GLN A 697 -0.07 18.18 -36.31
C GLN A 697 -0.01 17.65 -37.77
N ASN A 698 0.64 18.41 -38.66
CA ASN A 698 0.71 18.17 -40.12
C ASN A 698 -0.61 18.27 -40.91
N CYS A 699 -1.72 18.70 -40.29
CA CYS A 699 -2.97 18.93 -41.03
C CYS A 699 -2.99 20.32 -41.67
N GLY A 700 -3.07 21.38 -40.87
CA GLY A 700 -3.06 22.78 -41.33
C GLY A 700 -4.20 23.20 -42.27
N LEU A 701 -5.09 22.26 -42.63
CA LEU A 701 -6.25 22.48 -43.51
C LEU A 701 -7.26 23.38 -42.82
N GLU A 702 -7.94 24.19 -43.63
CA GLU A 702 -8.91 25.15 -43.14
C GLU A 702 -10.17 24.46 -42.59
N ILE A 703 -10.57 24.85 -41.39
CA ILE A 703 -11.71 24.35 -40.62
C ILE A 703 -12.72 25.47 -40.34
N GLY A 704 -13.95 25.12 -39.99
CA GLY A 704 -15.04 26.09 -39.79
C GLY A 704 -15.65 26.55 -41.12
N GLY A 705 -15.89 27.85 -41.27
CA GLY A 705 -16.63 28.41 -42.41
C GLY A 705 -17.13 29.83 -42.14
N GLN A 706 -17.83 30.44 -43.10
CA GLN A 706 -18.35 31.81 -42.98
C GLN A 706 -19.84 31.85 -43.31
N SER A 707 -20.57 32.80 -42.74
CA SER A 707 -22.01 33.00 -42.98
C SER A 707 -22.85 31.74 -42.77
N HIS A 708 -22.53 30.93 -41.75
CA HIS A 708 -23.16 29.64 -41.45
C HIS A 708 -22.95 28.54 -42.50
N VAL A 709 -22.03 28.74 -43.44
CA VAL A 709 -21.68 27.75 -44.48
C VAL A 709 -20.34 27.11 -44.14
N LEU A 710 -20.33 25.78 -43.98
CA LEU A 710 -19.10 25.01 -43.75
C LEU A 710 -18.17 25.10 -44.95
N LYS A 711 -16.87 25.24 -44.68
CA LYS A 711 -15.84 25.21 -45.71
C LYS A 711 -15.75 23.81 -46.34
N ALA A 712 -15.56 23.75 -47.66
CA ALA A 712 -15.54 22.50 -48.42
C ALA A 712 -14.58 21.46 -47.82
N GLY A 713 -15.04 20.21 -47.70
CA GLY A 713 -14.29 19.09 -47.10
C GLY A 713 -14.38 18.98 -45.58
N ASN A 714 -14.90 20.00 -44.88
CA ASN A 714 -15.25 19.87 -43.48
C ASN A 714 -16.62 19.20 -43.35
N ILE A 715 -16.74 18.28 -42.41
CA ILE A 715 -17.98 17.55 -42.16
C ILE A 715 -18.43 17.78 -40.72
N LYS A 716 -19.75 17.85 -40.50
CA LYS A 716 -20.30 17.81 -39.15
C LYS A 716 -20.03 16.42 -38.57
N ASP A 717 -19.37 16.37 -37.42
CA ASP A 717 -19.12 15.10 -36.74
C ASP A 717 -20.41 14.67 -36.08
N HIS A 718 -20.97 13.56 -36.55
CA HIS A 718 -22.16 12.98 -35.94
C HIS A 718 -21.84 12.21 -34.66
N GLY A 719 -20.59 12.28 -34.16
CA GLY A 719 -20.14 11.56 -32.99
C GLY A 719 -20.05 10.07 -33.26
N VAL A 720 -19.18 9.67 -34.20
CA VAL A 720 -18.93 8.25 -34.43
C VAL A 720 -18.15 7.70 -33.23
N ASP A 721 -18.91 7.21 -32.26
CA ASP A 721 -18.49 6.36 -31.17
C ASP A 721 -17.58 5.24 -31.69
N THR A 722 -16.33 5.17 -31.22
CA THR A 722 -15.39 4.11 -31.59
C THR A 722 -15.46 2.89 -30.67
N THR A 723 -16.50 2.80 -29.82
CA THR A 723 -16.75 1.64 -28.96
C THR A 723 -17.10 0.43 -29.82
N ASP A 724 -16.15 -0.50 -29.92
CA ASP A 724 -16.30 -1.74 -30.66
C ASP A 724 -17.30 -2.69 -29.96
N THR A 725 -18.21 -3.29 -30.73
CA THR A 725 -19.13 -4.34 -30.25
C THR A 725 -18.44 -5.70 -30.15
N GLY A 726 -18.95 -6.58 -29.28
CA GLY A 726 -18.41 -7.91 -29.07
C GLY A 726 -17.23 -7.95 -28.09
N HIS A 727 -16.35 -8.95 -28.21
CA HIS A 727 -15.25 -9.19 -27.28
C HIS A 727 -13.93 -8.58 -27.78
N ILE A 728 -13.40 -7.59 -27.06
CA ILE A 728 -12.29 -6.73 -27.54
C ILE A 728 -11.04 -6.73 -26.64
N LEU A 729 -10.93 -7.66 -25.68
CA LEU A 729 -9.83 -7.71 -24.69
C LEU A 729 -8.51 -8.34 -25.19
N GLY A 730 -8.35 -8.57 -26.51
CA GLY A 730 -7.15 -9.17 -27.08
C GLY A 730 -6.82 -10.59 -26.54
N ARG A 731 -5.54 -11.03 -26.65
CA ARG A 731 -5.12 -12.40 -26.24
C ARG A 731 -4.90 -12.52 -24.73
N ALA A 732 -5.48 -13.56 -24.11
CA ALA A 732 -5.44 -13.77 -22.66
C ALA A 732 -4.03 -13.78 -22.04
N LYS A 733 -3.04 -14.40 -22.70
CA LYS A 733 -1.65 -14.46 -22.19
C LYS A 733 -1.00 -13.10 -21.95
N TYR A 734 -1.48 -12.03 -22.58
CA TYR A 734 -0.91 -10.68 -22.49
C TYR A 734 -1.76 -9.68 -21.68
N ARG A 735 -2.84 -10.15 -21.06
CA ARG A 735 -3.66 -9.29 -20.17
C ARG A 735 -3.00 -9.14 -18.81
N ASN A 736 -3.27 -8.05 -18.10
CA ASN A 736 -2.85 -7.92 -16.70
C ASN A 736 -3.56 -8.94 -15.79
N LEU A 737 -2.89 -9.33 -14.70
CA LEU A 737 -3.45 -10.23 -13.67
C LEU A 737 -4.36 -9.46 -12.71
N ALA A 738 -4.07 -8.19 -12.44
CA ALA A 738 -4.95 -7.31 -11.68
C ALA A 738 -6.12 -6.85 -12.56
N PRO A 739 -7.37 -6.99 -12.12
CA PRO A 739 -8.52 -6.51 -12.85
C PRO A 739 -8.65 -4.99 -12.68
N PHE A 740 -9.04 -4.30 -13.74
CA PHE A 740 -9.35 -2.87 -13.70
C PHE A 740 -10.85 -2.65 -13.48
N PRO A 741 -11.25 -1.56 -12.80
CA PRO A 741 -12.64 -1.16 -12.75
C PRO A 741 -13.11 -0.74 -14.16
N GLU A 742 -14.37 -1.02 -14.46
CA GLU A 742 -15.02 -0.59 -15.70
C GLU A 742 -16.27 0.20 -15.30
N ARG A 743 -16.36 1.47 -15.72
CA ARG A 743 -17.45 2.39 -15.31
C ARG A 743 -17.58 2.43 -13.77
N SER A 744 -18.79 2.21 -13.24
CA SER A 744 -19.10 2.18 -11.80
C SER A 744 -18.66 0.88 -11.08
N LEU A 745 -18.21 -0.14 -11.82
CA LEU A 745 -17.93 -1.45 -11.24
C LEU A 745 -16.57 -1.48 -10.53
N LYS A 746 -16.58 -1.98 -9.28
CA LYS A 746 -15.35 -2.32 -8.57
C LYS A 746 -14.55 -3.39 -9.32
N PRO A 747 -13.20 -3.43 -9.17
CA PRO A 747 -12.35 -4.40 -9.85
C PRO A 747 -12.78 -5.88 -9.70
N VAL A 748 -13.13 -6.29 -8.48
CA VAL A 748 -13.62 -7.66 -8.19
C VAL A 748 -14.91 -7.98 -8.95
N ASN A 749 -15.84 -7.03 -8.97
CA ASN A 749 -17.16 -7.22 -9.54
C ASN A 749 -17.05 -7.31 -11.07
N CYS A 750 -16.21 -6.47 -11.66
CA CYS A 750 -15.82 -6.54 -13.06
C CYS A 750 -15.19 -7.91 -13.39
N ALA A 751 -14.25 -8.40 -12.58
CA ALA A 751 -13.60 -9.68 -12.80
C ALA A 751 -14.57 -10.88 -12.75
N ILE A 752 -15.47 -10.92 -11.77
CA ILE A 752 -16.50 -11.98 -11.65
C ILE A 752 -17.43 -11.96 -12.88
N MET A 753 -17.93 -10.78 -13.25
CA MET A 753 -18.84 -10.62 -14.38
C MET A 753 -18.16 -10.99 -15.72
N LYS A 754 -16.88 -10.62 -15.86
CA LYS A 754 -16.02 -10.98 -17.00
C LYS A 754 -15.78 -12.49 -17.09
N LEU A 755 -15.54 -13.15 -15.96
CA LEU A 755 -15.44 -14.62 -15.90
C LEU A 755 -16.77 -15.28 -16.32
N LEU A 756 -17.91 -14.81 -15.82
CA LEU A 756 -19.23 -15.34 -16.20
C LEU A 756 -19.48 -15.18 -17.71
N LEU A 757 -19.17 -14.02 -18.27
CA LEU A 757 -19.22 -13.77 -19.71
C LEU A 757 -18.31 -14.72 -20.48
N HIS A 758 -17.05 -14.87 -20.07
CA HIS A 758 -16.11 -15.77 -20.71
C HIS A 758 -16.54 -17.24 -20.59
N MET A 759 -17.17 -17.66 -19.49
CA MET A 759 -17.74 -19.02 -19.37
C MET A 759 -18.91 -19.23 -20.33
N ALA A 760 -19.80 -18.23 -20.47
CA ALA A 760 -20.88 -18.27 -21.46
C ALA A 760 -20.32 -18.32 -22.90
N MET A 761 -19.29 -17.52 -23.19
CA MET A 761 -18.58 -17.56 -24.46
C MET A 761 -17.79 -18.86 -24.65
N TYR A 762 -17.23 -19.45 -23.61
CA TYR A 762 -16.49 -20.72 -23.67
C TYR A 762 -17.41 -21.87 -24.07
N ILE A 763 -18.62 -21.92 -23.50
CA ILE A 763 -19.68 -22.85 -23.91
C ILE A 763 -19.99 -22.68 -25.42
N GLY A 764 -19.83 -21.46 -25.98
CA GLY A 764 -20.02 -21.16 -27.40
C GLY A 764 -18.79 -21.25 -28.32
N ALA A 765 -17.56 -21.11 -27.82
CA ALA A 765 -16.36 -20.83 -28.62
C ALA A 765 -15.01 -21.35 -28.04
N ASN A 766 -15.03 -22.08 -26.92
CA ASN A 766 -13.89 -22.83 -26.35
C ASN A 766 -12.59 -22.02 -26.16
N ASN A 767 -12.53 -21.02 -25.25
CA ASN A 767 -11.27 -20.43 -24.73
C ASN A 767 -11.37 -19.65 -23.38
N ASN A 768 -10.37 -19.85 -22.50
CA ASN A 768 -9.78 -18.93 -21.47
C ASN A 768 -10.52 -18.52 -20.15
N ALA A 769 -11.06 -19.45 -19.35
CA ALA A 769 -11.59 -19.14 -17.99
C ALA A 769 -10.53 -19.12 -16.85
N GLN A 770 -9.37 -19.78 -17.02
CA GLN A 770 -8.40 -19.98 -15.93
C GLN A 770 -7.71 -18.69 -15.45
N LYS A 771 -7.48 -17.72 -16.33
CA LYS A 771 -6.79 -16.48 -15.96
C LYS A 771 -7.65 -15.56 -15.10
N ASP A 772 -8.95 -15.49 -15.39
CA ASP A 772 -9.88 -14.67 -14.61
C ASP A 772 -10.09 -15.28 -13.22
N LEU A 773 -10.13 -16.62 -13.10
CA LEU A 773 -10.18 -17.30 -11.79
C LEU A 773 -8.99 -16.94 -10.90
N ARG A 774 -7.77 -16.89 -11.46
CA ARG A 774 -6.57 -16.48 -10.71
C ARG A 774 -6.64 -15.00 -10.32
N SER A 775 -7.07 -14.14 -11.24
CA SER A 775 -7.28 -12.71 -10.96
C SER A 775 -8.24 -12.51 -9.79
N ILE A 776 -9.39 -13.19 -9.78
CA ILE A 776 -10.38 -13.12 -8.69
C ILE A 776 -9.79 -13.65 -7.38
N SER A 777 -9.01 -14.74 -7.42
CA SER A 777 -8.31 -15.30 -6.25
C SER A 777 -7.34 -14.30 -5.63
N THR A 778 -6.56 -13.60 -6.44
CA THR A 778 -5.65 -12.55 -5.98
C THR A 778 -6.41 -11.41 -5.31
N VAL A 779 -7.44 -10.86 -5.97
CA VAL A 779 -8.14 -9.69 -5.41
C VAL A 779 -8.97 -10.06 -4.18
N LEU A 780 -9.60 -11.24 -4.14
CA LEU A 780 -10.33 -11.69 -2.94
C LEU A 780 -9.41 -12.13 -1.79
N GLY A 781 -8.11 -12.31 -2.02
CA GLY A 781 -7.19 -12.89 -1.04
C GLY A 781 -7.65 -14.28 -0.59
N LYS A 782 -8.25 -15.07 -1.49
CA LYS A 782 -8.79 -16.40 -1.21
C LYS A 782 -8.19 -17.41 -2.16
N SER A 783 -8.05 -18.66 -1.73
CA SER A 783 -7.66 -19.77 -2.59
C SER A 783 -8.52 -19.89 -3.84
N VAL A 784 -7.94 -20.40 -4.93
CA VAL A 784 -8.68 -20.68 -6.18
C VAL A 784 -9.89 -21.58 -5.92
N GLU A 785 -9.79 -22.55 -5.01
CA GLU A 785 -10.92 -23.40 -4.65
C GLU A 785 -12.04 -22.67 -3.91
N ASN A 786 -11.71 -21.77 -2.97
CA ASN A 786 -12.71 -20.95 -2.31
C ASN A 786 -13.41 -20.03 -3.32
N VAL A 787 -12.66 -19.48 -4.30
CA VAL A 787 -13.25 -18.70 -5.39
C VAL A 787 -14.18 -19.55 -6.25
N LEU A 788 -13.77 -20.77 -6.62
CA LEU A 788 -14.62 -21.69 -7.38
C LEU A 788 -15.92 -21.99 -6.63
N ILE A 789 -15.87 -22.21 -5.32
CA ILE A 789 -17.06 -22.40 -4.47
C ILE A 789 -17.97 -21.16 -4.53
N LEU A 790 -17.42 -19.95 -4.40
CA LEU A 790 -18.19 -18.71 -4.46
C LEU A 790 -18.85 -18.50 -5.84
N ILE A 791 -18.14 -18.82 -6.93
CA ILE A 791 -18.70 -18.73 -8.29
C ILE A 791 -19.81 -19.78 -8.49
N HIS A 792 -19.62 -21.02 -8.03
CA HIS A 792 -20.67 -22.04 -8.11
C HIS A 792 -21.88 -21.67 -7.25
N TYR A 793 -21.67 -21.07 -6.09
CA TYR A 793 -22.74 -20.55 -5.24
C TYR A 793 -23.48 -19.39 -5.91
N LEU A 794 -22.77 -18.45 -6.53
CA LEU A 794 -23.36 -17.35 -7.31
C LEU A 794 -24.25 -17.89 -8.44
N LEU A 795 -23.79 -18.91 -9.18
CA LEU A 795 -24.58 -19.58 -10.21
C LEU A 795 -25.81 -20.28 -9.62
N ALA A 796 -25.66 -20.93 -8.46
CA ALA A 796 -26.78 -21.54 -7.74
C ALA A 796 -27.78 -20.48 -7.22
N GLU A 797 -27.33 -19.28 -6.88
CA GLU A 797 -28.18 -18.18 -6.44
C GLU A 797 -28.92 -17.52 -7.61
N ILE A 798 -28.25 -17.32 -8.74
CA ILE A 798 -28.88 -16.92 -10.01
C ILE A 798 -29.96 -17.94 -10.39
N MET A 799 -29.66 -19.23 -10.24
CA MET A 799 -30.66 -20.28 -10.37
C MET A 799 -31.77 -20.04 -9.34
N ASN A 800 -31.51 -19.97 -8.02
CA ASN A 800 -32.55 -19.97 -7.00
C ASN A 800 -33.48 -18.75 -6.97
N SER A 801 -32.98 -17.59 -7.38
CA SER A 801 -33.61 -16.26 -7.25
C SER A 801 -34.61 -15.87 -8.36
N ARG A 802 -34.83 -16.74 -9.36
CA ARG A 802 -35.79 -16.57 -10.47
C ARG A 802 -37.27 -16.40 -10.07
N THR A 803 -37.57 -16.16 -8.79
CA THR A 803 -38.91 -16.18 -8.18
C THR A 803 -39.60 -14.83 -8.02
N GLN A 804 -39.05 -13.69 -8.47
CA GLN A 804 -39.73 -12.38 -8.28
C GLN A 804 -40.05 -11.57 -9.55
N ALA A 805 -39.59 -11.97 -10.73
CA ALA A 805 -40.05 -11.36 -11.98
C ALA A 805 -41.26 -12.16 -12.53
N ARG A 806 -42.45 -11.90 -11.97
CA ARG A 806 -43.68 -12.23 -12.70
C ARG A 806 -43.80 -11.25 -13.85
N ILE A 807 -43.58 -11.81 -15.03
CA ILE A 807 -43.73 -11.26 -16.38
C ILE A 807 -44.98 -10.38 -16.48
N GLY A 808 -44.75 -9.11 -16.78
CA GLY A 808 -45.78 -8.14 -17.04
C GLY A 808 -45.19 -6.77 -17.32
N GLU A 809 -44.37 -6.62 -18.37
CA GLU A 809 -44.23 -5.40 -19.19
C GLU A 809 -43.17 -5.59 -20.30
N ARG A 810 -43.48 -5.09 -21.50
CA ARG A 810 -42.83 -5.37 -22.79
C ARG A 810 -41.45 -4.69 -23.00
N ALA A 811 -40.68 -4.42 -21.95
CA ALA A 811 -39.43 -3.66 -22.05
C ALA A 811 -38.14 -4.51 -22.11
N GLU A 812 -38.21 -5.84 -22.04
CA GLU A 812 -37.05 -6.70 -21.74
C GLU A 812 -36.24 -7.17 -22.97
N ASP A 813 -36.76 -7.10 -24.20
CA ASP A 813 -36.06 -7.67 -25.37
C ASP A 813 -34.76 -6.89 -25.73
N ASP A 814 -34.69 -5.58 -25.46
CA ASP A 814 -33.49 -4.78 -25.73
C ASP A 814 -32.40 -4.94 -24.65
N ILE A 815 -32.78 -5.15 -23.38
CA ILE A 815 -31.84 -5.37 -22.26
C ILE A 815 -31.18 -6.76 -22.37
N CYS A 816 -31.92 -7.79 -22.82
CA CYS A 816 -31.36 -9.12 -23.02
C CYS A 816 -30.40 -9.21 -24.22
N LEU A 817 -30.50 -8.29 -25.19
CA LEU A 817 -29.65 -8.25 -26.38
C LEU A 817 -28.46 -7.30 -26.24
N LEU A 818 -28.42 -6.46 -25.20
CA LEU A 818 -27.36 -5.47 -24.92
C LEU A 818 -27.01 -4.65 -26.18
N LYS A 819 -28.05 -4.12 -26.84
CA LYS A 819 -27.94 -3.47 -28.15
C LYS A 819 -27.25 -2.11 -28.08
N ASP A 820 -27.29 -1.45 -26.93
CA ASP A 820 -26.72 -0.12 -26.73
C ASP A 820 -25.95 -0.01 -25.39
N LYS A 821 -25.09 1.01 -25.29
CA LYS A 821 -24.24 1.25 -24.11
C LYS A 821 -25.02 1.38 -22.81
N ARG A 822 -26.18 2.05 -22.83
CA ARG A 822 -27.00 2.33 -21.64
C ARG A 822 -27.70 1.07 -21.15
N SER A 823 -28.18 0.24 -22.06
CA SER A 823 -28.73 -1.08 -21.76
C SER A 823 -27.68 -1.99 -21.12
N ARG A 824 -26.43 -1.94 -21.60
CA ARG A 824 -25.29 -2.65 -21.00
C ARG A 824 -24.99 -2.15 -19.60
N GLU A 825 -24.79 -0.84 -19.43
CA GLU A 825 -24.47 -0.27 -18.11
C GLU A 825 -25.56 -0.55 -17.08
N THR A 826 -26.83 -0.40 -17.46
CA THR A 826 -27.99 -0.72 -16.62
C THR A 826 -28.02 -2.21 -16.25
N TRP A 827 -27.72 -3.09 -17.19
CA TRP A 827 -27.63 -4.53 -16.94
C TRP A 827 -26.50 -4.85 -15.95
N GLU A 828 -25.33 -4.26 -16.13
CA GLU A 828 -24.17 -4.46 -15.25
C GLU A 828 -24.48 -4.03 -13.82
N ASP A 829 -25.06 -2.84 -13.66
CA ASP A 829 -25.40 -2.27 -12.36
C ASP A 829 -26.44 -3.14 -11.63
N ASN A 830 -27.48 -3.57 -12.34
CA ASN A 830 -28.54 -4.43 -11.79
C ASN A 830 -28.01 -5.82 -11.44
N PHE A 831 -27.23 -6.44 -12.33
CA PHE A 831 -26.63 -7.75 -12.10
C PHE A 831 -25.68 -7.71 -10.90
N ASN A 832 -24.86 -6.66 -10.81
CA ASN A 832 -23.91 -6.45 -9.73
C ASN A 832 -24.62 -6.30 -8.36
N LYS A 833 -25.61 -5.40 -8.27
CA LYS A 833 -26.38 -5.14 -7.04
C LYS A 833 -27.18 -6.37 -6.60
N ARG A 834 -27.74 -7.12 -7.54
CA ARG A 834 -28.64 -8.25 -7.23
C ARG A 834 -27.89 -9.53 -6.85
N TYR A 835 -26.76 -9.82 -7.49
CA TYR A 835 -26.12 -11.13 -7.40
C TYR A 835 -24.70 -11.09 -6.82
N ILE A 836 -23.85 -10.18 -7.30
CA ILE A 836 -22.43 -10.19 -6.94
C ILE A 836 -22.21 -9.64 -5.53
N VAL A 837 -22.76 -8.46 -5.23
CA VAL A 837 -22.56 -7.79 -3.92
C VAL A 837 -22.99 -8.67 -2.73
N PRO A 838 -24.20 -9.28 -2.72
CA PRO A 838 -24.64 -10.09 -1.58
C PRO A 838 -23.77 -11.34 -1.32
N VAL A 839 -23.26 -11.98 -2.38
CA VAL A 839 -22.39 -13.16 -2.27
C VAL A 839 -21.03 -12.78 -1.70
N LEU A 840 -20.49 -11.61 -2.07
CA LEU A 840 -19.22 -11.12 -1.55
C LEU A 840 -19.30 -10.70 -0.07
N GLU A 841 -20.38 -10.01 0.31
CA GLU A 841 -20.63 -9.60 1.70
C GLU A 841 -20.75 -10.80 2.65
N LYS A 842 -21.41 -11.87 2.22
CA LYS A 842 -21.63 -13.10 3.01
C LYS A 842 -20.66 -14.24 2.70
N SER A 843 -19.52 -13.93 2.08
CA SER A 843 -18.61 -14.95 1.54
C SER A 843 -18.09 -15.94 2.60
N GLU A 844 -17.82 -15.50 3.83
CA GLU A 844 -17.35 -16.38 4.92
C GLU A 844 -18.45 -17.34 5.41
N GLU A 845 -19.66 -16.84 5.63
CA GLU A 845 -20.81 -17.67 6.01
C GLU A 845 -21.13 -18.71 4.94
N ILE A 846 -21.06 -18.31 3.66
CA ILE A 846 -21.28 -19.19 2.51
C ILE A 846 -20.23 -20.29 2.48
N MET A 847 -18.94 -19.95 2.61
CA MET A 847 -17.85 -20.93 2.60
C MET A 847 -17.98 -21.92 3.75
N ASN A 848 -18.26 -21.46 4.97
CA ASN A 848 -18.45 -22.34 6.14
C ASN A 848 -19.63 -23.29 5.90
N THR A 849 -20.74 -22.80 5.36
CA THR A 849 -21.92 -23.61 5.03
C THR A 849 -21.61 -24.66 3.97
N VAL A 850 -20.91 -24.29 2.89
CA VAL A 850 -20.58 -25.21 1.79
C VAL A 850 -19.54 -26.23 2.22
N ASN A 851 -18.48 -25.81 2.94
CA ASN A 851 -17.45 -26.70 3.45
C ASN A 851 -18.07 -27.75 4.38
N ASN A 852 -18.96 -27.35 5.31
CA ASN A 852 -19.69 -28.28 6.15
C ASN A 852 -20.52 -29.30 5.34
N ARG A 853 -21.10 -28.90 4.21
CA ARG A 853 -21.82 -29.84 3.33
C ARG A 853 -20.90 -30.82 2.61
N ILE A 854 -19.72 -30.37 2.17
CA ILE A 854 -18.73 -31.21 1.51
C ILE A 854 -18.18 -32.25 2.48
N VAL A 855 -17.85 -31.81 3.71
CA VAL A 855 -17.33 -32.68 4.78
C VAL A 855 -18.34 -33.75 5.18
N ASN A 856 -19.63 -33.40 5.26
CA ASN A 856 -20.68 -34.36 5.63
C ASN A 856 -21.16 -35.22 4.44
N ASP A 857 -20.62 -35.04 3.23
CA ASP A 857 -20.97 -35.86 2.07
C ASP A 857 -20.31 -37.24 2.18
N LYS A 858 -21.10 -38.31 2.16
CA LYS A 858 -20.60 -39.68 2.39
C LYS A 858 -19.58 -40.15 1.35
N ARG A 859 -19.55 -39.55 0.16
CA ARG A 859 -18.60 -39.89 -0.90
C ARG A 859 -17.31 -39.10 -0.75
N LEU A 860 -17.44 -37.77 -0.64
CA LEU A 860 -16.30 -36.85 -0.60
C LEU A 860 -15.64 -36.73 0.78
N GLY A 861 -16.41 -36.79 1.85
CA GLY A 861 -15.91 -36.68 3.22
C GLY A 861 -15.00 -37.83 3.66
N ASN A 862 -14.95 -38.92 2.89
CA ASN A 862 -14.07 -40.07 3.10
C ASN A 862 -12.80 -40.04 2.23
N ASP A 863 -12.64 -39.05 1.35
CA ASP A 863 -11.43 -38.89 0.54
C ASP A 863 -10.29 -38.30 1.39
N PRO A 864 -9.12 -38.98 1.51
CA PRO A 864 -8.04 -38.52 2.39
C PRO A 864 -7.44 -37.17 1.99
N LEU A 865 -7.44 -36.81 0.70
CA LEU A 865 -6.95 -35.51 0.24
C LEU A 865 -7.96 -34.41 0.62
N LEU A 866 -9.26 -34.66 0.48
CA LEU A 866 -10.29 -33.71 0.90
C LEU A 866 -10.31 -33.51 2.42
N GLN A 867 -10.17 -34.59 3.20
CA GLN A 867 -10.08 -34.49 4.66
C GLN A 867 -8.88 -33.64 5.12
N LEU A 868 -7.74 -33.79 4.43
CA LEU A 868 -6.56 -32.94 4.65
C LEU A 868 -6.84 -31.46 4.29
N LEU A 869 -7.49 -31.18 3.16
CA LEU A 869 -7.73 -29.82 2.66
C LEU A 869 -8.78 -29.05 3.47
N TYR A 870 -9.79 -29.73 3.98
CA TYR A 870 -10.84 -29.16 4.85
C TYR A 870 -10.51 -29.27 6.34
N GLU A 871 -9.33 -29.81 6.69
CA GLU A 871 -8.81 -29.91 8.06
C GLU A 871 -9.77 -30.67 9.01
N THR A 872 -10.42 -31.71 8.49
CA THR A 872 -11.37 -32.56 9.25
C THR A 872 -10.69 -33.73 9.96
N ASP A 873 -9.48 -34.08 9.54
CA ASP A 873 -8.61 -35.04 10.23
C ASP A 873 -8.09 -34.42 11.53
N LYS A 874 -8.91 -34.44 12.58
CA LYS A 874 -8.46 -34.15 13.95
C LYS A 874 -8.05 -35.47 14.61
N PRO A 875 -6.77 -35.85 14.66
CA PRO A 875 -6.35 -36.91 15.56
C PRO A 875 -6.77 -36.56 16.99
N ALA A 876 -7.12 -37.59 17.77
CA ALA A 876 -7.53 -37.44 19.16
C ALA A 876 -6.50 -36.59 19.92
N ASP A 877 -6.99 -35.64 20.71
CA ASP A 877 -6.24 -34.56 21.36
C ASP A 877 -4.90 -35.05 21.91
N ILE A 878 -3.80 -34.76 21.19
CA ILE A 878 -2.46 -34.81 21.75
C ILE A 878 -2.38 -33.62 22.69
N LEU A 879 -2.68 -33.88 23.96
CA LEU A 879 -2.74 -32.88 25.03
C LEU A 879 -1.31 -32.58 25.51
N GLY A 880 -0.90 -31.31 25.40
CA GLY A 880 0.34 -30.80 26.01
C GLY A 880 1.28 -30.11 25.02
N THR A 881 2.02 -29.10 25.49
CA THR A 881 3.00 -28.35 24.69
C THR A 881 4.26 -29.17 24.35
N GLU A 882 4.39 -30.37 24.91
CA GLU A 882 5.53 -31.27 24.77
C GLU A 882 5.59 -31.94 23.38
N TYR A 883 4.47 -31.98 22.65
CA TYR A 883 4.35 -32.59 21.31
C TYR A 883 3.83 -31.62 20.25
N LEU A 884 4.32 -30.36 20.28
CA LEU A 884 3.87 -29.30 19.38
C LEU A 884 3.99 -29.67 17.89
N SER A 885 5.06 -30.36 17.50
CA SER A 885 5.32 -30.77 16.12
C SER A 885 4.31 -31.81 15.61
N GLU A 886 3.65 -32.54 16.50
CA GLU A 886 2.63 -33.53 16.18
C GLU A 886 1.20 -32.98 16.30
N ASN A 887 1.04 -31.72 16.75
CA ASN A 887 -0.27 -31.10 16.88
C ASN A 887 -0.80 -30.58 15.53
N PRO A 888 -1.98 -31.02 15.06
CA PRO A 888 -2.59 -30.57 13.80
C PRO A 888 -2.74 -29.05 13.69
N SER A 889 -2.99 -28.39 14.83
CA SER A 889 -3.23 -26.94 14.90
C SER A 889 -1.99 -26.14 14.47
N VAL A 890 -0.79 -26.67 14.71
CA VAL A 890 0.48 -26.05 14.28
C VAL A 890 0.65 -26.09 12.77
N TRP A 891 0.03 -27.05 12.09
CA TRP A 891 0.16 -27.27 10.65
C TRP A 891 -1.09 -26.82 9.90
N GLN A 892 -1.90 -25.92 10.46
CA GLN A 892 -3.04 -25.31 9.77
C GLN A 892 -2.59 -24.40 8.63
N PHE A 893 -3.36 -24.38 7.54
CA PHE A 893 -3.11 -23.46 6.44
C PHE A 893 -3.58 -22.04 6.80
N ARG A 894 -2.73 -21.05 6.54
CA ARG A 894 -3.04 -19.62 6.72
C ARG A 894 -2.90 -18.90 5.38
N ASP A 895 -3.95 -18.16 4.99
CA ASP A 895 -3.88 -17.26 3.84
C ASP A 895 -2.92 -16.11 4.12
N ARG A 896 -2.11 -15.73 3.13
CA ARG A 896 -1.23 -14.55 3.26
C ARG A 896 -2.06 -13.27 3.16
N ILE A 897 -1.78 -12.33 4.05
CA ILE A 897 -2.36 -10.98 4.00
C ILE A 897 -1.74 -10.25 2.80
N SER A 898 -2.56 -9.97 1.78
CA SER A 898 -2.19 -9.15 0.62
C SER A 898 -2.64 -7.70 0.79
N VAL A 899 -2.12 -6.80 -0.06
CA VAL A 899 -2.61 -5.42 -0.15
C VAL A 899 -4.10 -5.39 -0.53
N ASP A 900 -4.55 -6.30 -1.39
CA ASP A 900 -5.96 -6.43 -1.76
C ASP A 900 -6.84 -6.84 -0.56
N HIS A 901 -6.35 -7.76 0.29
CA HIS A 901 -7.03 -8.12 1.52
C HIS A 901 -7.14 -6.92 2.47
N LEU A 902 -6.06 -6.15 2.62
CA LEU A 902 -6.07 -4.91 3.41
C LEU A 902 -7.08 -3.90 2.85
N MET A 903 -7.12 -3.72 1.52
CA MET A 903 -8.08 -2.83 0.86
C MET A 903 -9.53 -3.24 1.14
N GLN A 904 -9.85 -4.54 1.07
CA GLN A 904 -11.19 -5.03 1.38
C GLN A 904 -11.56 -4.85 2.84
N THR A 905 -10.66 -5.18 3.76
CA THR A 905 -10.87 -5.01 5.19
C THR A 905 -11.03 -3.54 5.57
N PHE A 906 -10.26 -2.65 4.95
CA PHE A 906 -10.35 -1.21 5.15
C PHE A 906 -11.70 -0.64 4.65
N VAL A 907 -12.17 -1.07 3.47
CA VAL A 907 -13.49 -0.66 2.95
C VAL A 907 -14.63 -1.14 3.86
N LYS A 908 -14.50 -2.33 4.46
CA LYS A 908 -15.47 -2.88 5.41
C LYS A 908 -15.46 -2.17 6.77
N SER A 909 -14.28 -1.73 7.24
CA SER A 909 -14.13 -1.15 8.58
C SER A 909 -14.71 0.26 8.72
N GLN A 910 -15.08 0.91 7.61
CA GLN A 910 -15.62 2.28 7.57
C GLN A 910 -14.73 3.31 8.29
N GLN A 911 -13.43 3.03 8.42
CA GLN A 911 -12.50 3.94 9.09
C GLN A 911 -12.19 5.15 8.21
N ASN A 912 -12.19 6.34 8.80
CA ASN A 912 -11.86 7.58 8.10
C ASN A 912 -10.34 7.80 8.04
N CYS A 913 -9.67 7.14 7.11
CA CYS A 913 -8.24 7.32 6.84
C CYS A 913 -8.00 7.73 5.37
N PRO A 914 -8.17 9.03 5.02
CA PRO A 914 -8.23 9.50 3.63
C PRO A 914 -6.92 9.32 2.85
N VAL A 915 -5.77 9.40 3.54
CA VAL A 915 -4.45 9.15 2.94
C VAL A 915 -4.27 7.67 2.63
N LEU A 916 -4.61 6.79 3.59
CA LEU A 916 -4.52 5.34 3.41
C LEU A 916 -5.47 4.87 2.30
N GLN A 917 -6.67 5.45 2.24
CA GLN A 917 -7.63 5.16 1.17
C GLN A 917 -7.02 5.45 -0.21
N GLN A 918 -6.49 6.65 -0.42
CA GLN A 918 -5.87 7.01 -1.70
C GLN A 918 -4.64 6.16 -2.02
N PHE A 919 -3.83 5.86 -1.01
CA PHE A 919 -2.68 4.98 -1.18
C PHE A 919 -3.11 3.60 -1.72
N LEU A 920 -4.16 3.01 -1.15
CA LEU A 920 -4.68 1.71 -1.57
C LEU A 920 -5.32 1.77 -2.96
N GLU A 921 -6.03 2.86 -3.29
CA GLU A 921 -6.62 3.08 -4.62
C GLU A 921 -5.56 3.21 -5.73
N GLU A 922 -4.43 3.88 -5.45
CA GLU A 922 -3.39 4.22 -6.41
C GLU A 922 -2.12 3.33 -6.27
N GLU A 923 -2.15 2.31 -5.41
CA GLU A 923 -0.95 1.54 -4.98
C GLU A 923 -0.13 1.00 -6.17
N HIS A 924 -0.82 0.48 -7.18
CA HIS A 924 -0.21 -0.10 -8.36
C HIS A 924 0.59 0.93 -9.18
N PHE A 925 0.13 2.18 -9.23
CA PHE A 925 0.87 3.28 -9.87
C PHE A 925 2.00 3.80 -8.98
N LEU A 926 1.73 3.96 -7.68
CA LEU A 926 2.74 4.40 -6.71
C LEU A 926 3.91 3.41 -6.63
N ARG A 927 3.63 2.11 -6.76
CA ARG A 927 4.64 1.06 -6.82
C ARG A 927 5.60 1.24 -7.99
N ALA A 928 5.12 1.73 -9.13
CA ALA A 928 5.93 1.96 -10.32
C ALA A 928 6.88 3.16 -10.18
N LEU A 929 6.67 4.06 -9.20
CA LEU A 929 7.56 5.18 -8.90
C LEU A 929 8.99 4.73 -8.56
N ARG A 930 9.15 3.52 -7.99
CA ARG A 930 10.47 2.95 -7.66
C ARG A 930 11.41 2.87 -8.88
N PHE A 931 10.85 2.80 -10.09
CA PHE A 931 11.60 2.67 -11.34
C PHE A 931 12.00 4.01 -11.96
N VAL A 932 11.41 5.13 -11.52
CA VAL A 932 11.67 6.48 -12.07
C VAL A 932 13.15 6.87 -12.00
N PRO A 933 13.89 6.65 -10.89
CA PRO A 933 15.31 6.95 -10.84
C PRO A 933 16.14 6.17 -11.88
N GLY A 934 15.79 4.90 -12.12
CA GLY A 934 16.41 4.06 -13.15
C GLY A 934 16.14 4.58 -14.55
N ILE A 935 14.89 4.98 -14.83
CA ILE A 935 14.49 5.58 -16.12
C ILE A 935 15.26 6.87 -16.40
N ILE A 936 15.29 7.80 -15.44
CA ILE A 936 16.01 9.08 -15.60
C ILE A 936 17.51 8.82 -15.80
N ARG A 937 18.08 7.83 -15.09
CA ARG A 937 19.49 7.47 -15.25
C ARG A 937 19.77 6.90 -16.63
N LEU A 938 18.90 6.01 -17.13
CA LEU A 938 18.97 5.48 -18.49
C LEU A 938 18.98 6.62 -19.50
N GLN A 939 18.00 7.53 -19.43
CA GLN A 939 17.90 8.68 -20.31
C GLN A 939 19.16 9.56 -20.25
N LYS A 940 19.67 9.87 -19.05
CA LYS A 940 20.89 10.67 -18.91
C LYS A 940 22.09 10.00 -19.58
N MET A 941 22.26 8.68 -19.41
CA MET A 941 23.35 7.93 -20.05
C MET A 941 23.23 7.94 -21.58
N LEU A 942 22.01 7.76 -22.09
CA LEU A 942 21.74 7.79 -23.53
C LEU A 942 21.93 9.19 -24.11
N ILE A 943 21.42 10.23 -23.45
CA ILE A 943 21.58 11.63 -23.86
C ILE A 943 23.06 12.03 -23.83
N GLN A 944 23.82 11.66 -22.79
CA GLN A 944 25.25 11.96 -22.72
C GLN A 944 26.05 11.29 -23.84
N LYS A 945 25.69 10.05 -24.22
CA LYS A 945 26.39 9.31 -25.28
C LYS A 945 26.02 9.80 -26.68
N TYR A 946 24.74 10.09 -26.92
CA TYR A 946 24.18 10.34 -28.26
C TYR A 946 23.78 11.80 -28.52
N SER A 947 23.94 12.70 -27.54
CA SER A 947 23.74 14.14 -27.70
C SER A 947 24.44 14.66 -28.95
N ARG A 948 23.68 15.28 -29.86
CA ARG A 948 24.16 15.87 -31.13
C ARG A 948 24.87 14.89 -32.08
N ARG A 949 24.75 13.58 -31.86
CA ARG A 949 25.43 12.52 -32.63
C ARG A 949 24.48 11.57 -33.36
N LEU A 950 23.18 11.73 -33.15
CA LEU A 950 22.18 10.77 -33.62
C LEU A 950 21.01 11.52 -34.24
N ASN A 951 20.74 11.26 -35.53
CA ASN A 951 19.59 11.83 -36.21
C ASN A 951 18.34 10.94 -36.02
N ARG A 952 17.15 11.47 -36.38
CA ARG A 952 15.87 10.78 -36.15
C ARG A 952 15.76 9.43 -36.86
N SER A 953 16.26 9.34 -38.10
CA SER A 953 16.21 8.08 -38.87
C SER A 953 17.10 7.01 -38.23
N GLU A 954 18.28 7.42 -37.75
CA GLU A 954 19.19 6.55 -37.00
C GLU A 954 18.59 6.12 -35.66
N ALA A 955 17.88 7.01 -34.96
CA ALA A 955 17.18 6.70 -33.70
C ALA A 955 16.12 5.60 -33.90
N LEU A 956 15.33 5.71 -34.97
CA LEU A 956 14.30 4.72 -35.28
C LEU A 956 14.90 3.34 -35.63
N GLY A 957 16.10 3.30 -36.23
CA GLY A 957 16.80 2.07 -36.60
C GLY A 957 17.73 1.48 -35.53
N LEU A 958 18.10 2.26 -34.49
CA LEU A 958 18.96 1.82 -33.40
C LEU A 958 18.13 1.21 -32.27
N THR A 959 18.39 -0.05 -31.98
CA THR A 959 17.63 -0.88 -31.04
C THR A 959 18.37 -1.07 -29.71
N MET A 960 17.62 -1.35 -28.64
CA MET A 960 18.18 -1.49 -27.30
C MET A 960 19.20 -2.63 -27.19
N ASP A 961 19.03 -3.74 -27.90
CA ASP A 961 20.03 -4.83 -27.98
C ASP A 961 21.40 -4.35 -28.48
N LYS A 962 21.44 -3.56 -29.55
CA LYS A 962 22.67 -2.95 -30.08
C LYS A 962 23.30 -2.01 -29.07
N ILE A 963 22.49 -1.18 -28.41
CA ILE A 963 22.97 -0.27 -27.37
C ILE A 963 23.56 -1.05 -26.19
N LEU A 964 22.87 -2.08 -25.71
CA LEU A 964 23.36 -2.92 -24.62
C LEU A 964 24.69 -3.60 -24.97
N MET A 965 24.87 -4.00 -26.24
CA MET A 965 26.16 -4.52 -26.73
C MET A 965 27.24 -3.43 -26.80
N GLU A 966 26.91 -2.19 -27.11
CA GLU A 966 27.90 -1.11 -27.17
C GLU A 966 28.37 -0.61 -25.79
N PHE A 967 27.63 -0.91 -24.73
CA PHE A 967 28.01 -0.57 -23.34
C PHE A 967 28.80 -1.72 -22.66
N GLN A 968 29.51 -2.54 -23.42
CA GLN A 968 30.27 -3.75 -22.98
C GLN A 968 31.36 -3.53 -21.92
N ASP A 969 31.59 -2.30 -21.47
CA ASP A 969 32.57 -1.93 -20.43
C ASP A 969 31.97 -2.01 -19.00
N THR A 970 32.63 -1.36 -18.03
CA THR A 970 32.28 -1.31 -16.59
C THR A 970 30.85 -0.89 -16.25
N ARG A 971 30.08 -0.33 -17.19
CA ARG A 971 28.70 0.15 -17.00
C ARG A 971 27.62 -0.76 -17.61
N SER A 972 27.99 -1.93 -18.14
CA SER A 972 27.06 -2.88 -18.78
C SER A 972 25.93 -3.33 -17.85
N SER A 973 26.26 -3.67 -16.60
CA SER A 973 25.26 -4.07 -15.59
C SER A 973 24.32 -2.94 -15.20
N GLU A 974 24.83 -1.70 -15.15
CA GLU A 974 24.06 -0.50 -14.80
C GLU A 974 23.02 -0.17 -15.88
N ILE A 975 23.40 -0.15 -17.16
CA ILE A 975 22.46 0.15 -18.25
C ILE A 975 21.39 -0.94 -18.39
N GLN A 976 21.78 -2.21 -18.21
CA GLN A 976 20.84 -3.33 -18.24
C GLN A 976 19.80 -3.23 -17.11
N SER A 977 20.23 -2.86 -15.91
CA SER A 977 19.33 -2.64 -14.77
C SER A 977 18.34 -1.51 -15.08
N CYS A 978 18.83 -0.36 -15.54
CA CYS A 978 17.98 0.79 -15.83
C CYS A 978 17.01 0.53 -16.99
N TRP A 979 17.41 -0.27 -17.98
CA TRP A 979 16.52 -0.74 -19.05
C TRP A 979 15.42 -1.66 -18.53
N ASN A 980 15.74 -2.56 -17.60
CA ASN A 980 14.73 -3.41 -16.96
C ASN A 980 13.74 -2.58 -16.12
N ASP A 981 14.18 -1.50 -15.48
CA ASP A 981 13.30 -0.56 -14.76
C ASP A 981 12.31 0.12 -15.73
N PHE A 982 12.79 0.58 -16.89
CA PHE A 982 11.92 1.15 -17.92
C PHE A 982 10.86 0.16 -18.41
N LYS A 983 11.25 -1.07 -18.73
CA LYS A 983 10.32 -2.13 -19.17
C LYS A 983 9.25 -2.43 -18.13
N GLN A 984 9.64 -2.55 -16.85
CA GLN A 984 8.70 -2.83 -15.76
C GLN A 984 7.75 -1.67 -15.51
N ALA A 985 8.24 -0.44 -15.52
CA ALA A 985 7.39 0.73 -15.37
C ALA A 985 6.35 0.83 -16.51
N TRP A 986 6.79 0.63 -17.76
CA TRP A 986 5.89 0.63 -18.93
C TRP A 986 4.82 -0.46 -18.84
N GLU A 987 5.20 -1.70 -18.53
CA GLU A 987 4.27 -2.80 -18.40
C GLU A 987 3.17 -2.50 -17.36
N ASN A 988 3.53 -1.83 -16.26
CA ASN A 988 2.59 -1.50 -15.19
C ASN A 988 1.58 -0.40 -15.56
N VAL A 989 1.92 0.53 -16.47
CA VAL A 989 1.09 1.74 -16.69
C VAL A 989 0.59 1.95 -18.12
N HIS A 990 1.12 1.25 -19.13
CA HIS A 990 0.83 1.53 -20.55
C HIS A 990 -0.66 1.49 -20.90
N GLN A 991 -1.46 0.67 -20.22
CA GLN A 991 -2.91 0.59 -20.42
C GLN A 991 -3.61 1.86 -19.92
N SER A 992 -3.18 2.39 -18.78
CA SER A 992 -3.72 3.62 -18.18
C SER A 992 -3.30 4.87 -18.93
N LEU A 993 -2.30 4.78 -19.83
CA LEU A 993 -1.94 5.87 -20.73
C LEU A 993 -2.88 5.97 -21.95
N GLU A 994 -3.67 4.92 -22.25
CA GLU A 994 -4.67 4.98 -23.32
C GLU A 994 -5.81 5.93 -22.91
N GLY A 995 -5.93 7.07 -23.62
CA GLY A 995 -6.91 8.10 -23.28
C GLY A 995 -6.44 9.11 -22.22
N TYR A 996 -5.25 8.94 -21.64
CA TYR A 996 -4.67 9.92 -20.72
C TYR A 996 -4.01 11.06 -21.50
N GLY A 997 -4.57 12.27 -21.37
CA GLY A 997 -4.04 13.48 -21.99
C GLY A 997 -2.98 14.13 -21.11
N PHE A 998 -1.86 14.55 -21.71
CA PHE A 998 -0.82 15.30 -21.02
C PHE A 998 -0.58 16.66 -21.69
N PRO A 999 -0.33 17.73 -20.92
CA PRO A 999 -0.12 19.07 -21.44
C PRO A 999 1.23 19.16 -22.16
N MET A 1000 1.21 19.70 -23.38
CA MET A 1000 2.38 19.93 -24.20
C MET A 1000 2.14 21.14 -25.11
N ASN A 1001 2.97 22.18 -24.97
CA ASN A 1001 2.89 23.42 -25.75
C ASN A 1001 1.46 24.02 -25.77
N GLY A 1002 0.82 24.11 -24.60
CA GLY A 1002 -0.53 24.66 -24.43
C GLY A 1002 -1.68 23.76 -24.91
N ASN A 1003 -1.41 22.58 -25.46
CA ASN A 1003 -2.44 21.61 -25.89
C ASN A 1003 -2.34 20.29 -25.12
N PHE A 1004 -3.44 19.54 -25.05
CA PHE A 1004 -3.41 18.16 -24.54
C PHE A 1004 -3.03 17.20 -25.68
N VAL A 1005 -1.97 16.42 -25.47
CA VAL A 1005 -1.51 15.38 -26.39
C VAL A 1005 -1.84 14.01 -25.79
N TYR A 1006 -2.25 13.09 -26.65
CA TYR A 1006 -2.61 11.72 -26.27
C TYR A 1006 -1.68 10.73 -26.96
N LEU A 1007 -1.32 9.67 -26.25
CA LEU A 1007 -0.56 8.58 -26.85
C LEU A 1007 -1.46 7.77 -27.80
N SER A 1008 -0.95 7.38 -28.98
CA SER A 1008 -1.72 6.57 -29.91
C SER A 1008 -1.96 5.15 -29.36
N LYS A 1009 -3.09 4.53 -29.72
CA LYS A 1009 -3.40 3.14 -29.32
C LYS A 1009 -2.29 2.16 -29.70
N GLU A 1010 -1.61 2.38 -30.83
CA GLU A 1010 -0.46 1.57 -31.25
C GLU A 1010 0.73 1.72 -30.31
N ASN A 1011 1.05 2.95 -29.91
CA ASN A 1011 2.13 3.20 -28.97
C ASN A 1011 1.78 2.66 -27.58
N CYS A 1012 0.54 2.78 -27.08
CA CYS A 1012 0.14 2.22 -25.78
C CYS A 1012 0.28 0.70 -25.77
N ARG A 1013 -0.14 0.03 -26.85
CA ARG A 1013 -0.08 -1.44 -26.98
C ARG A 1013 1.31 -1.96 -27.32
N ARG A 1014 2.30 -1.09 -27.54
CA ARG A 1014 3.67 -1.47 -27.87
C ARG A 1014 4.33 -2.12 -26.67
N ARG A 1015 4.90 -3.30 -26.88
CA ARG A 1015 5.71 -3.98 -25.88
C ARG A 1015 7.14 -3.42 -25.91
N MET A 1016 7.69 -3.17 -24.73
CA MET A 1016 9.09 -2.77 -24.57
C MET A 1016 9.94 -4.04 -24.39
N ASP A 1017 10.67 -4.42 -25.44
CA ASP A 1017 11.65 -5.53 -25.44
C ASP A 1017 13.00 -5.09 -26.01
N GLU A 1018 13.98 -6.00 -26.08
CA GLU A 1018 15.33 -5.69 -26.53
C GLU A 1018 15.40 -5.16 -27.97
N ARG A 1019 14.35 -5.35 -28.79
CA ARG A 1019 14.25 -4.81 -30.16
C ARG A 1019 13.63 -3.42 -30.21
N THR A 1020 13.25 -2.85 -29.06
CA THR A 1020 12.69 -1.51 -28.96
C THR A 1020 13.70 -0.48 -29.47
N SER A 1021 13.24 0.45 -30.31
CA SER A 1021 14.05 1.57 -30.78
C SER A 1021 14.36 2.54 -29.64
N ILE A 1022 15.58 3.10 -29.64
CA ILE A 1022 15.99 4.15 -28.69
C ILE A 1022 15.06 5.38 -28.74
N ALA A 1023 14.42 5.63 -29.87
CA ALA A 1023 13.44 6.71 -30.03
C ALA A 1023 12.20 6.56 -29.13
N CYS A 1024 11.93 5.36 -28.58
CA CYS A 1024 10.86 5.16 -27.59
C CYS A 1024 11.29 5.46 -26.15
N VAL A 1025 12.61 5.54 -25.91
CA VAL A 1025 13.23 5.64 -24.58
C VAL A 1025 13.74 7.06 -24.31
N LEU A 1026 14.13 7.78 -25.36
CA LEU A 1026 14.51 9.18 -25.26
C LEU A 1026 13.26 10.07 -25.18
N PRO A 1027 13.21 11.05 -24.27
CA PRO A 1027 12.10 11.98 -24.19
C PRO A 1027 12.09 12.87 -25.44
N SER A 1028 10.96 12.88 -26.16
CA SER A 1028 10.75 13.73 -27.34
C SER A 1028 9.27 14.05 -27.50
N GLU A 1029 8.97 15.26 -27.98
CA GLU A 1029 7.60 15.79 -28.17
C GLU A 1029 6.88 15.23 -29.39
N ARG A 1030 7.47 14.25 -30.09
CA ARG A 1030 7.00 13.74 -31.38
C ARG A 1030 7.07 12.21 -31.44
N ASP A 1031 6.10 11.63 -32.16
CA ASP A 1031 5.96 10.21 -32.49
C ASP A 1031 6.13 9.24 -31.30
N THR A 1032 7.17 8.39 -31.35
CA THR A 1032 7.45 7.32 -30.39
C THR A 1032 8.15 7.82 -29.14
N GLY A 1033 8.77 9.01 -29.21
CA GLY A 1033 9.39 9.67 -28.04
C GLY A 1033 8.38 10.08 -26.98
N LEU A 1034 7.10 10.20 -27.38
CA LEU A 1034 5.98 10.42 -26.49
C LEU A 1034 5.82 9.28 -25.49
N CYS A 1035 6.24 8.04 -25.79
CA CYS A 1035 6.14 6.93 -24.84
C CYS A 1035 6.94 7.24 -23.57
N SER A 1036 8.18 7.69 -23.72
CA SER A 1036 9.01 8.00 -22.57
C SER A 1036 8.56 9.25 -21.83
N TYR A 1037 8.05 10.26 -22.55
CA TYR A 1037 7.52 11.47 -21.94
C TYR A 1037 6.25 11.17 -21.14
N ALA A 1038 5.26 10.52 -21.76
CA ALA A 1038 4.00 10.16 -21.14
C ALA A 1038 4.18 9.26 -19.92
N LEU A 1039 5.10 8.29 -19.99
CA LEU A 1039 5.44 7.42 -18.86
C LEU A 1039 5.93 8.23 -17.65
N LEU A 1040 6.91 9.11 -17.85
CA LEU A 1040 7.47 9.92 -16.76
C LEU A 1040 6.46 10.95 -16.25
N PHE A 1041 5.76 11.65 -17.15
CA PHE A 1041 4.74 12.62 -16.78
C PHE A 1041 3.65 11.98 -15.92
N PHE A 1042 3.08 10.86 -16.36
CA PHE A 1042 2.03 10.16 -15.64
C PHE A 1042 2.50 9.71 -14.25
N LEU A 1043 3.69 9.11 -14.14
CA LEU A 1043 4.23 8.67 -12.86
C LEU A 1043 4.47 9.86 -11.92
N LEU A 1044 5.10 10.93 -12.39
CA LEU A 1044 5.35 12.11 -11.57
C LEU A 1044 4.06 12.82 -11.16
N GLU A 1045 3.05 12.86 -12.03
CA GLU A 1045 1.74 13.41 -11.70
C GLU A 1045 1.06 12.59 -10.60
N LYS A 1046 1.07 11.24 -10.71
CA LYS A 1046 0.55 10.36 -9.66
C LYS A 1046 1.26 10.55 -8.32
N GLN A 1047 2.59 10.73 -8.34
CA GLN A 1047 3.35 11.08 -7.14
C GLN A 1047 2.90 12.41 -6.55
N ASN A 1048 2.80 13.45 -7.38
CA ASN A 1048 2.44 14.80 -6.94
C ASN A 1048 1.01 14.85 -6.38
N LEU A 1049 0.04 14.23 -7.03
CA LEU A 1049 -1.34 14.14 -6.56
C LEU A 1049 -1.45 13.42 -5.20
N PHE A 1050 -0.68 12.35 -5.01
CA PHE A 1050 -0.63 11.65 -3.72
C PHE A 1050 -0.01 12.54 -2.64
N LEU A 1051 1.12 13.20 -2.94
CA LEU A 1051 1.77 14.13 -2.02
C LEU A 1051 0.87 15.32 -1.67
N GLN A 1052 0.16 15.89 -2.64
CA GLN A 1052 -0.77 17.01 -2.41
C GLN A 1052 -1.87 16.62 -1.40
N LYS A 1053 -2.51 15.47 -1.59
CA LYS A 1053 -3.55 15.01 -0.66
C LYS A 1053 -2.98 14.60 0.70
N TYR A 1054 -1.77 14.03 0.75
CA TYR A 1054 -1.05 13.83 2.02
C TYR A 1054 -0.83 15.16 2.76
N CYS A 1055 -0.38 16.22 2.06
CA CYS A 1055 -0.14 17.55 2.62
C CYS A 1055 -1.44 18.19 3.13
N GLN A 1056 -2.51 18.12 2.35
CA GLN A 1056 -3.85 18.63 2.74
C GLN A 1056 -4.34 17.97 4.03
N GLN A 1057 -4.18 16.65 4.17
CA GLN A 1057 -4.64 15.90 5.34
C GLN A 1057 -3.73 16.05 6.56
N SER A 1058 -2.41 16.18 6.35
CA SER A 1058 -1.44 16.39 7.43
C SER A 1058 -1.40 17.85 7.92
N LYS A 1059 -2.15 18.78 7.30
CA LYS A 1059 -2.11 20.23 7.55
C LYS A 1059 -0.69 20.80 7.44
N ILE A 1060 0.16 20.15 6.63
CA ILE A 1060 1.51 20.60 6.29
C ILE A 1060 1.37 21.35 4.96
N ASN A 1061 1.35 22.69 5.03
CA ASN A 1061 1.21 23.54 3.84
C ASN A 1061 2.53 23.66 3.06
N LEU A 1062 2.96 22.61 2.37
CA LEU A 1062 4.11 22.69 1.44
C LEU A 1062 3.90 23.68 0.29
N TRP A 1063 2.66 24.15 0.05
CA TRP A 1063 2.33 25.14 -0.98
C TRP A 1063 2.83 26.55 -0.67
N ASP A 1064 3.02 26.91 0.60
CA ASP A 1064 3.73 28.16 0.92
C ASP A 1064 5.16 28.11 0.39
N ASP A 1065 5.83 26.95 0.33
CA ASP A 1065 7.23 26.83 -0.10
C ASP A 1065 7.40 26.66 -1.62
N PHE A 1066 6.40 26.13 -2.35
CA PHE A 1066 6.44 26.15 -3.81
C PHE A 1066 6.08 27.52 -4.39
N GLY A 1067 5.09 28.22 -3.83
CA GLY A 1067 4.75 29.59 -4.22
C GLY A 1067 5.77 30.63 -3.74
N THR A 1068 6.32 30.46 -2.53
CA THR A 1068 7.42 31.31 -2.05
C THR A 1068 8.79 30.92 -2.58
N GLY A 1069 8.96 29.74 -3.17
CA GLY A 1069 10.20 29.38 -3.88
C GLY A 1069 10.42 30.27 -5.10
N GLU A 1070 9.41 30.40 -5.97
CA GLU A 1070 9.49 31.28 -7.15
C GLU A 1070 9.47 32.77 -6.79
N THR A 1071 8.69 33.19 -5.77
CA THR A 1071 8.65 34.60 -5.35
C THR A 1071 9.82 35.03 -4.45
N LYS A 1072 10.40 34.17 -3.60
CA LYS A 1072 11.67 34.45 -2.88
C LYS A 1072 12.91 34.30 -3.77
N LEU A 1073 12.87 33.49 -4.83
CA LEU A 1073 13.89 33.54 -5.91
C LEU A 1073 13.86 34.88 -6.66
N LEU A 1074 12.74 35.60 -6.62
CA LEU A 1074 12.62 36.94 -7.19
C LEU A 1074 12.98 38.05 -6.18
N GLU A 1075 12.66 37.91 -4.89
CA GLU A 1075 13.00 38.91 -3.86
C GLU A 1075 14.45 38.82 -3.33
N ASN A 1076 15.06 37.62 -3.25
CA ASN A 1076 16.41 37.47 -2.71
C ASN A 1076 17.51 37.52 -3.78
N ASN A 1077 17.19 37.32 -5.06
CA ASN A 1077 18.15 37.49 -6.16
C ASN A 1077 17.85 38.80 -6.90
N ASP A 1078 18.19 39.91 -6.27
CA ASP A 1078 18.01 41.25 -6.85
C ASP A 1078 18.91 41.53 -8.08
N LYS A 1079 19.56 40.51 -8.68
CA LYS A 1079 20.32 40.61 -9.94
C LYS A 1079 20.35 39.32 -10.81
N GLU A 1080 20.38 38.12 -10.23
CA GLU A 1080 20.80 36.93 -11.00
C GLU A 1080 19.70 36.18 -11.77
N SER A 1081 18.42 36.28 -11.36
CA SER A 1081 17.33 35.46 -11.93
C SER A 1081 16.96 35.84 -13.38
N PHE A 1082 17.46 36.98 -13.88
CA PHE A 1082 17.21 37.47 -15.24
C PHE A 1082 18.49 37.82 -16.00
N ASP A 1083 19.68 37.37 -15.57
CA ASP A 1083 20.96 37.77 -16.20
C ASP A 1083 21.08 37.45 -17.70
N ASN A 1084 20.32 36.49 -18.19
CA ASN A 1084 20.24 36.17 -19.63
C ASN A 1084 19.39 37.17 -20.44
N ILE A 1085 18.52 37.96 -19.79
CA ILE A 1085 17.69 38.98 -20.43
C ILE A 1085 18.49 40.29 -20.60
N SER A 1086 18.42 40.89 -21.80
CA SER A 1086 19.10 42.15 -22.13
C SER A 1086 18.78 43.27 -21.13
N SER A 1087 19.78 44.10 -20.80
CA SER A 1087 19.65 45.25 -19.89
C SER A 1087 18.59 46.27 -20.31
N THR A 1088 18.19 46.27 -21.58
CA THR A 1088 17.10 47.10 -22.11
C THR A 1088 15.75 46.84 -21.46
N PHE A 1089 15.47 45.61 -21.00
CA PHE A 1089 14.21 45.23 -20.33
C PHE A 1089 14.26 45.33 -18.79
N LYS A 1090 15.42 45.68 -18.22
CA LYS A 1090 15.66 45.75 -16.77
C LYS A 1090 15.58 47.18 -16.22
N GLN A 1091 14.72 48.02 -16.80
CA GLN A 1091 14.54 49.40 -16.34
C GLN A 1091 13.48 49.47 -15.23
N LYS A 1092 13.74 50.26 -14.19
CA LYS A 1092 12.74 50.53 -13.15
C LYS A 1092 11.59 51.35 -13.74
N LEU A 1093 10.36 50.98 -13.37
CA LEU A 1093 9.16 51.76 -13.68
C LEU A 1093 9.26 53.15 -13.03
N SER A 1094 8.71 54.16 -13.71
CA SER A 1094 8.53 55.49 -13.10
C SER A 1094 7.39 55.47 -12.06
N GLU A 1095 7.42 56.38 -11.10
CA GLU A 1095 6.40 56.48 -10.02
C GLU A 1095 4.96 56.44 -10.56
N GLY A 1096 4.66 57.24 -11.60
CA GLY A 1096 3.32 57.24 -12.21
C GLY A 1096 2.93 55.95 -12.96
N GLN A 1097 3.90 55.14 -13.39
CA GLN A 1097 3.63 53.83 -13.99
C GLN A 1097 3.45 52.74 -12.92
N SER A 1098 4.19 52.83 -11.81
CA SER A 1098 4.00 51.95 -10.66
C SER A 1098 2.62 52.15 -10.03
N ASP A 1099 2.17 53.39 -9.86
CA ASP A 1099 0.86 53.68 -9.28
C ASP A 1099 -0.30 53.14 -10.14
N ALA A 1100 -0.23 53.33 -11.47
CA ALA A 1100 -1.20 52.78 -12.40
C ALA A 1100 -1.21 51.23 -12.39
N LEU A 1101 -0.05 50.60 -12.22
CA LEU A 1101 0.06 49.15 -12.12
C LEU A 1101 -0.54 48.65 -10.79
N TYR A 1102 -0.27 49.31 -9.67
CA TYR A 1102 -0.86 48.97 -8.37
C TYR A 1102 -2.38 49.08 -8.38
N GLU A 1103 -2.93 50.10 -9.04
CA GLU A 1103 -4.38 50.25 -9.17
C GLU A 1103 -5.01 49.12 -10.00
N ILE A 1104 -4.33 48.63 -11.05
CA ILE A 1104 -4.79 47.48 -11.83
C ILE A 1104 -4.70 46.18 -11.02
N LEU A 1105 -3.57 45.94 -10.34
CA LEU A 1105 -3.34 44.70 -9.60
C LEU A 1105 -4.25 44.55 -8.39
N ASN A 1106 -4.55 45.64 -7.67
CA ASN A 1106 -5.45 45.62 -6.51
C ASN A 1106 -6.91 45.32 -6.87
N ASN A 1107 -7.30 45.48 -8.14
CA ASN A 1107 -8.65 45.21 -8.63
C ASN A 1107 -8.84 43.77 -9.17
N LEU A 1108 -7.80 42.93 -9.12
CA LEU A 1108 -7.83 41.54 -9.60
C LEU A 1108 -7.93 40.53 -8.43
N PRO A 1109 -8.70 39.44 -8.57
CA PRO A 1109 -8.66 38.30 -7.64
C PRO A 1109 -7.27 37.67 -7.59
N ILE A 1110 -6.89 37.14 -6.42
CA ILE A 1110 -5.57 36.50 -6.19
C ILE A 1110 -5.26 35.40 -7.22
N GLU A 1111 -6.27 34.60 -7.58
CA GLU A 1111 -6.15 33.53 -8.58
C GLU A 1111 -5.81 34.06 -9.99
N GLN A 1112 -6.26 35.27 -10.33
CA GLN A 1112 -5.96 35.92 -11.60
C GLN A 1112 -4.58 36.61 -11.58
N LEU A 1113 -4.14 37.07 -10.40
CA LEU A 1113 -2.79 37.60 -10.20
C LEU A 1113 -1.73 36.51 -10.35
N ASP A 1114 -1.97 35.31 -9.83
CA ASP A 1114 -1.09 34.15 -10.01
C ASP A 1114 -0.99 33.74 -11.49
N TYR A 1115 -2.13 33.73 -12.20
CA TYR A 1115 -2.15 33.41 -13.62
C TYR A 1115 -1.42 34.46 -14.46
N LEU A 1116 -1.64 35.76 -14.17
CA LEU A 1116 -0.97 36.87 -14.84
C LEU A 1116 0.54 36.88 -14.58
N SER A 1117 0.97 36.60 -13.35
CA SER A 1117 2.38 36.51 -12.96
C SER A 1117 3.10 35.41 -13.75
N LYS A 1118 2.50 34.22 -13.80
CA LYS A 1118 3.03 33.07 -14.54
C LYS A 1118 3.13 33.35 -16.04
N MET A 1119 2.11 33.99 -16.60
CA MET A 1119 2.09 34.40 -18.01
C MET A 1119 3.18 35.41 -18.37
N ILE A 1120 3.39 36.40 -17.52
CA ILE A 1120 4.46 37.40 -17.70
C ILE A 1120 5.82 36.71 -17.63
N PHE A 1121 5.99 35.76 -16.70
CA PHE A 1121 7.22 34.99 -16.55
C PHE A 1121 7.51 34.12 -17.78
N ASP A 1122 6.50 33.42 -18.30
CA ASP A 1122 6.62 32.60 -19.51
C ASP A 1122 6.93 33.46 -20.75
N CYS A 1123 6.32 34.66 -20.88
CA CYS A 1123 6.63 35.61 -21.94
C CYS A 1123 8.06 36.19 -21.82
N LEU A 1124 8.56 36.41 -20.60
CA LEU A 1124 9.94 36.89 -20.40
C LEU A 1124 10.98 35.81 -20.74
N LEU A 1125 10.70 34.53 -20.45
CA LEU A 1125 11.63 33.42 -20.68
C LEU A 1125 11.62 32.86 -22.11
N LEU A 1126 10.44 32.84 -22.76
CA LEU A 1126 10.28 32.16 -24.05
C LEU A 1126 10.43 33.11 -25.24
N THR A 1127 10.17 34.41 -25.08
CA THR A 1127 10.10 35.36 -26.20
C THR A 1127 11.31 36.30 -26.30
N ILE A 1128 12.13 36.43 -25.26
CA ILE A 1128 13.20 37.45 -25.17
C ILE A 1128 14.62 36.87 -25.41
N ASP A 1129 14.76 35.55 -25.50
CA ASP A 1129 16.05 34.86 -25.70
C ASP A 1129 16.22 34.33 -27.14
N ILE A 1130 16.66 35.18 -28.09
CA ILE A 1130 17.61 34.84 -29.17
C ILE A 1130 18.19 36.17 -29.73
N PRO A 1131 19.51 36.43 -29.73
CA PRO A 1131 20.08 37.46 -30.58
C PRO A 1131 20.05 36.97 -32.04
N GLN A 1132 18.96 37.24 -32.77
CA GLN A 1132 18.88 36.99 -34.21
C GLN A 1132 19.67 38.08 -34.94
N LYS A 1133 20.71 37.67 -35.69
CA LYS A 1133 21.53 38.54 -36.53
C LYS A 1133 20.90 38.80 -37.91
N ASP A 1134 19.58 38.95 -37.97
CA ASP A 1134 18.88 39.29 -39.22
C ASP A 1134 18.33 40.73 -39.12
N GLU A 1135 18.59 41.54 -40.15
CA GLU A 1135 18.41 43.01 -40.18
C GLU A 1135 16.94 43.49 -40.20
N GLU A 1136 15.96 42.61 -39.94
CA GLU A 1136 14.52 42.95 -39.89
C GLU A 1136 13.82 42.52 -38.58
N SER A 1137 14.52 42.51 -37.44
CA SER A 1137 13.91 42.19 -36.13
C SER A 1137 13.23 43.41 -35.47
N VAL A 1138 12.00 43.22 -34.99
CA VAL A 1138 11.24 44.23 -34.23
C VAL A 1138 11.84 44.38 -32.84
N ASP A 1139 12.15 45.62 -32.45
CA ASP A 1139 12.67 45.94 -31.11
C ASP A 1139 11.56 45.78 -30.05
N MET A 1140 11.50 44.58 -29.46
CA MET A 1140 10.51 44.20 -28.44
C MET A 1140 10.56 45.10 -27.19
N SER A 1141 11.64 45.86 -26.96
CA SER A 1141 11.75 46.78 -25.81
C SER A 1141 10.86 48.03 -25.94
N LYS A 1142 10.29 48.27 -27.13
CA LYS A 1142 9.42 49.42 -27.41
C LYS A 1142 7.93 49.05 -27.53
N VAL A 1143 7.60 47.77 -27.41
CA VAL A 1143 6.22 47.25 -27.45
C VAL A 1143 5.60 47.39 -26.06
N ARG A 1144 4.32 47.79 -25.98
CA ARG A 1144 3.63 47.88 -24.69
C ARG A 1144 3.44 46.49 -24.10
N LEU A 1145 3.71 46.33 -22.81
CA LEU A 1145 3.62 45.04 -22.11
C LEU A 1145 2.27 44.34 -22.32
N LYS A 1146 1.16 45.11 -22.31
CA LYS A 1146 -0.18 44.60 -22.61
C LYS A 1146 -0.26 43.98 -24.01
N GLU A 1147 0.24 44.68 -25.02
CA GLU A 1147 0.21 44.22 -26.43
C GLU A 1147 1.13 43.00 -26.63
N ALA A 1148 2.25 42.93 -25.91
CA ALA A 1148 3.15 41.77 -25.92
C ALA A 1148 2.50 40.53 -25.28
N ILE A 1149 1.84 40.68 -24.13
CA ILE A 1149 1.11 39.59 -23.46
C ILE A 1149 -0.10 39.15 -24.28
N GLU A 1150 -0.84 40.10 -24.85
CA GLU A 1150 -1.95 39.79 -25.76
C GLU A 1150 -1.42 39.05 -27.00
N SER A 1151 -0.31 39.47 -27.60
CA SER A 1151 0.32 38.76 -28.72
C SER A 1151 0.76 37.34 -28.34
N TYR A 1152 1.37 37.15 -27.17
CA TYR A 1152 1.76 35.83 -26.64
C TYR A 1152 0.54 34.92 -26.41
N LEU A 1153 -0.58 35.47 -25.95
CA LEU A 1153 -1.85 34.75 -25.81
C LEU A 1153 -2.43 34.30 -27.15
N TYR A 1154 -2.24 35.08 -28.21
CA TYR A 1154 -2.77 34.79 -29.54
C TYR A 1154 -1.85 33.87 -30.38
N ASP A 1155 -0.53 33.91 -30.17
CA ASP A 1155 0.46 32.99 -30.80
C ASP A 1155 1.73 32.81 -29.93
N PRO A 1156 1.89 31.67 -29.21
CA PRO A 1156 3.03 31.43 -28.30
C PRO A 1156 4.38 31.14 -28.98
N HIS A 1157 4.47 31.20 -30.32
CA HIS A 1157 5.66 30.82 -31.10
C HIS A 1157 6.33 31.96 -31.87
N MET A 1158 5.95 33.23 -31.66
CA MET A 1158 6.73 34.38 -32.15
C MET A 1158 7.89 34.71 -31.24
#